data_AF-A0A841FH32-F1
#
_entry.id   AF-A0A841FH32-F1
#
_cell.length_a   1.000
_cell.length_b   1.000
_cell.length_c   1.000
_cell.angle_alpha   90.00
_cell.angle_beta   90.00
_cell.angle_gamma   90.00
#
_symmetry.space_group_name_H-M   'P 1'
#
loop_
_entity.id
_entity.type
_entity.pdbx_description
1 polymer ?
#
loop_
_entity_poly.entity_id
_entity_poly.type
_entity_poly.pdbx_seq_one_letter_code
_entity_poly.pdbx_strand_id
1 'polypeptide(L)'
;MRKTLRGFLLGAVALVVALGAAQPAHAAENLTATYKLGSDWGTGYGADYTIKNTGTTASASWTLKFTLAPGHRISSLWEGTYTVSGQDVTVKNTGWNGAIAPGASVKIGYNASYSGAQAAPTNCTVNGTSCSGGPGPGDDTQAPTTPGNLAAPTATANTVSLQWTASTDNVGVTGYDVFVNNAQSATAPGNATSAVVGGLTANTTYSFKIRARDAKGNVSGFSNTVSKKTLEDGGPGPSSYKKVGYFTQWGIYARGYLVKSMDTTGAAADLTHINYAFGNVSEQGRCFEANQAGVGDAWADYQRKFGAAESVDGVGDVYNQPLAGNFYQLKKLKAKYPHLKVNLSLGGWTWSKYFSNAALPANRVAFVQSCIDLYLKGNLPCIGGEVQCGNGVAYGVFDGIDLDWEWPGSEGNTGNVIRPEDKQNFTALVAEFRRQLDAYGATVGRHFELTAFVPADPAKITAGFEVPALMQNFDFVTVQGYDLYGAWGPQTNHQAQIYSPPGDPSPTKWSGDLAVNEYIARGAPASKLVLGVPAFGRGWAGVPATNNGLYQTSTGAAPGTYEPGIEDYDVLKNRPGTRYTDSAAMAIWLYSNGQFWSYDDVTTMTNKMTYIKGKKLGGAMIWSLDGDDGTLTNAIDLGLR
;
A
#
# COMPACT_ATOMS: atom_id res chain seq x y z
N MET A 1 53.64 -85.18 17.39
CA MET A 1 54.30 -83.90 17.79
C MET A 1 53.32 -83.08 18.60
N ARG A 2 53.79 -82.55 19.75
CA ARG A 2 53.30 -81.39 20.54
C ARG A 2 52.42 -80.42 19.69
N LYS A 3 51.34 -79.76 20.14
CA LYS A 3 51.05 -79.13 21.44
C LYS A 3 49.66 -78.41 21.31
N THR A 4 48.79 -78.50 22.35
CA THR A 4 48.02 -77.41 23.03
C THR A 4 47.16 -76.40 22.22
N LEU A 5 45.99 -75.87 22.63
CA LEU A 5 45.26 -75.76 23.91
C LEU A 5 43.86 -75.11 23.65
N ARG A 6 42.83 -75.49 24.46
CA ARG A 6 41.68 -74.69 25.02
C ARG A 6 40.72 -73.92 24.06
N GLY A 7 39.39 -73.94 24.24
CA GLY A 7 38.51 -74.53 25.26
C GLY A 7 37.10 -73.89 25.27
N PHE A 8 36.15 -74.65 25.83
CA PHE A 8 34.84 -74.29 26.45
C PHE A 8 33.65 -73.86 25.55
N LEU A 9 32.62 -74.72 25.37
CA LEU A 9 31.39 -74.99 26.21
C LEU A 9 30.26 -73.97 25.89
N LEU A 10 28.95 -74.24 25.79
CA LEU A 10 27.96 -75.29 26.12
C LEU A 10 26.79 -75.11 25.11
N GLY A 11 26.08 -76.15 24.65
CA GLY A 11 24.94 -76.75 25.37
C GLY A 11 23.59 -76.22 24.85
N ALA A 12 23.02 -76.88 23.84
CA ALA A 12 21.69 -76.55 23.30
C ALA A 12 20.60 -77.35 24.02
N VAL A 13 19.60 -76.65 24.58
CA VAL A 13 18.36 -77.22 25.12
C VAL A 13 17.24 -76.95 24.10
N ALA A 14 16.61 -78.02 23.64
CA ALA A 14 15.43 -77.97 22.78
C ALA A 14 14.17 -77.66 23.62
N LEU A 15 13.37 -76.70 23.17
CA LEU A 15 12.03 -76.44 23.68
C LEU A 15 11.00 -76.63 22.55
N VAL A 16 10.02 -77.50 22.82
CA VAL A 16 8.90 -77.87 21.96
C VAL A 16 7.96 -76.67 21.76
N VAL A 17 7.70 -76.30 20.51
CA VAL A 17 6.68 -75.30 20.14
C VAL A 17 5.38 -76.02 19.79
N ALA A 18 4.33 -75.75 20.57
CA ALA A 18 2.97 -76.17 20.27
C ALA A 18 2.43 -75.35 19.07
N LEU A 19 1.94 -76.05 18.05
CA LEU A 19 1.20 -75.48 16.92
C LEU A 19 -0.16 -74.97 17.42
N GLY A 20 -0.25 -73.68 17.70
CA GLY A 20 -1.52 -72.96 17.78
C GLY A 20 -2.06 -72.72 16.38
N ALA A 21 -3.30 -73.13 16.11
CA ALA A 21 -4.00 -72.81 14.88
C ALA A 21 -4.03 -71.28 14.69
N ALA A 22 -3.47 -70.79 13.58
CA ALA A 22 -3.59 -69.39 13.20
C ALA A 22 -5.07 -69.03 13.04
N GLN A 23 -5.54 -68.06 13.82
CA GLN A 23 -6.81 -67.40 13.53
C GLN A 23 -6.72 -66.80 12.12
N PRO A 24 -7.78 -66.88 11.30
CA PRO A 24 -7.76 -66.25 9.99
C PRO A 24 -7.51 -64.76 10.18
N ALA A 25 -6.50 -64.23 9.48
CA ALA A 25 -6.22 -62.81 9.42
C ALA A 25 -7.50 -62.09 8.96
N HIS A 26 -8.10 -61.30 9.85
CA HIS A 26 -9.18 -60.41 9.48
C HIS A 26 -8.68 -59.49 8.37
N ALA A 27 -9.29 -59.58 7.19
CA ALA A 27 -9.03 -58.67 6.09
C ALA A 27 -9.19 -57.23 6.59
N ALA A 28 -8.21 -56.37 6.32
CA ALA A 28 -8.25 -54.97 6.71
C ALA A 28 -9.56 -54.33 6.21
N GLU A 29 -10.38 -53.83 7.13
CA GLU A 29 -11.59 -53.11 6.78
C GLU A 29 -11.19 -51.84 6.03
N ASN A 30 -11.45 -51.79 4.73
CA ASN A 30 -11.19 -50.60 3.90
C ASN A 30 -12.29 -49.56 4.15
N LEU A 31 -12.19 -48.84 5.26
CA LEU A 31 -13.01 -47.65 5.51
C LEU A 31 -12.23 -46.39 5.11
N THR A 32 -12.92 -45.48 4.44
CA THR A 32 -12.44 -44.12 4.13
C THR A 32 -13.35 -43.10 4.81
N ALA A 33 -12.86 -41.90 5.08
CA ALA A 33 -13.73 -40.81 5.53
C ALA A 33 -13.42 -39.49 4.83
N THR A 34 -14.48 -38.74 4.52
CA THR A 34 -14.38 -37.45 3.82
C THR A 34 -14.99 -36.35 4.67
N TYR A 35 -14.20 -35.31 4.94
CA TYR A 35 -14.64 -34.10 5.63
C TYR A 35 -15.38 -33.16 4.67
N LYS A 36 -16.44 -32.52 5.14
CA LYS A 36 -17.14 -31.44 4.44
C LYS A 36 -17.55 -30.35 5.42
N LEU A 37 -17.14 -29.11 5.14
CA LEU A 37 -17.69 -27.93 5.82
C LEU A 37 -19.14 -27.68 5.35
N GLY A 38 -20.05 -27.49 6.29
CA GLY A 38 -21.46 -27.20 6.04
C GLY A 38 -21.73 -25.71 6.01
N SER A 39 -21.79 -25.09 7.20
CA SER A 39 -22.06 -23.66 7.39
C SER A 39 -21.04 -23.05 8.35
N ASP A 40 -20.72 -21.77 8.16
CA ASP A 40 -19.86 -20.98 9.04
C ASP A 40 -20.58 -19.68 9.37
N TRP A 41 -20.65 -19.33 10.65
CA TRP A 41 -21.29 -18.11 11.17
C TRP A 41 -20.31 -17.19 11.90
N GLY A 42 -19.00 -17.32 11.63
CA GLY A 42 -17.95 -16.38 12.04
C GLY A 42 -17.41 -16.61 13.46
N THR A 43 -18.18 -17.25 14.33
CA THR A 43 -17.76 -17.66 15.69
C THR A 43 -17.87 -19.17 15.91
N GLY A 44 -18.37 -19.89 14.91
CA GLY A 44 -18.50 -21.33 14.89
C GLY A 44 -18.93 -21.82 13.51
N TYR A 45 -18.89 -23.13 13.33
CA TYR A 45 -19.25 -23.79 12.07
C TYR A 45 -19.85 -25.17 12.32
N GLY A 46 -20.67 -25.62 11.36
CA GLY A 46 -21.18 -26.98 11.26
C GLY A 46 -20.42 -27.74 10.17
N ALA A 47 -20.03 -28.98 10.42
CA ALA A 47 -19.34 -29.83 9.46
C ALA A 47 -19.71 -31.30 9.60
N ASP A 48 -19.43 -32.07 8.55
CA ASP A 48 -19.72 -33.50 8.49
C ASP A 48 -18.49 -34.33 8.12
N TYR A 49 -18.46 -35.58 8.58
CA TYR A 49 -17.66 -36.65 7.99
C TYR A 49 -18.58 -37.72 7.38
N THR A 50 -18.27 -38.15 6.16
CA THR A 50 -18.90 -39.32 5.53
C THR A 50 -17.91 -40.48 5.57
N ILE A 51 -18.22 -41.53 6.32
CA ILE A 51 -17.41 -42.75 6.42
C ILE A 51 -17.97 -43.75 5.42
N LYS A 52 -17.15 -44.19 4.46
CA LYS A 52 -17.54 -45.13 3.39
C LYS A 52 -16.77 -46.42 3.50
N ASN A 53 -17.48 -47.54 3.38
CA ASN A 53 -16.85 -48.85 3.21
C ASN A 53 -16.52 -49.06 1.73
N THR A 54 -15.24 -49.05 1.40
CA THR A 54 -14.70 -49.31 0.06
C THR A 54 -14.23 -50.76 -0.12
N GLY A 55 -14.33 -51.59 0.93
CA GLY A 55 -14.01 -53.00 0.90
C GLY A 55 -15.14 -53.88 0.35
N THR A 56 -14.89 -55.18 0.33
CA THR A 56 -15.81 -56.22 -0.16
C THR A 56 -16.59 -56.91 0.97
N THR A 57 -16.28 -56.63 2.23
CA THR A 57 -16.95 -57.17 3.42
C THR A 57 -17.58 -56.04 4.24
N ALA A 58 -18.70 -56.31 4.92
CA ALA A 58 -19.30 -55.33 5.82
C ALA A 58 -18.34 -55.06 7.01
N SER A 59 -18.18 -53.79 7.38
CA SER A 59 -17.51 -53.42 8.64
C SER A 59 -18.52 -53.52 9.77
N ALA A 60 -18.12 -54.08 10.92
CA ALA A 60 -19.00 -54.25 12.07
C ALA A 60 -19.07 -53.01 12.97
N SER A 61 -18.04 -52.16 12.93
CA SER A 61 -17.91 -50.97 13.76
C SER A 61 -16.93 -49.99 13.16
N TRP A 62 -17.05 -48.71 13.51
CA TRP A 62 -16.11 -47.69 13.07
C TRP A 62 -15.72 -46.76 14.22
N THR A 63 -14.46 -46.35 14.19
CA THR A 63 -13.89 -45.32 15.07
C THR A 63 -13.18 -44.29 14.20
N LEU A 64 -13.73 -43.08 14.16
CA LEU A 64 -13.14 -41.92 13.51
C LEU A 64 -12.31 -41.13 14.52
N LYS A 65 -11.09 -40.74 14.17
CA LYS A 65 -10.28 -39.78 14.94
C LYS A 65 -9.85 -38.63 14.06
N PHE A 66 -9.82 -37.43 14.59
CA PHE A 66 -9.26 -36.24 13.93
C PHE A 66 -8.80 -35.21 14.97
N THR A 67 -7.92 -34.30 14.55
CA THR A 67 -7.41 -33.21 15.38
C THR A 67 -8.00 -31.89 14.90
N LEU A 68 -8.65 -31.15 15.80
CA LEU A 68 -9.13 -29.80 15.54
C LEU A 68 -7.98 -28.78 15.47
N ALA A 69 -8.13 -27.73 14.66
CA ALA A 69 -7.16 -26.64 14.60
C ALA A 69 -7.06 -25.89 15.96
N PRO A 70 -5.90 -25.29 16.29
CA PRO A 70 -5.75 -24.42 17.47
C PRO A 70 -6.89 -23.40 17.60
N GLY A 71 -7.50 -23.31 18.78
CA GLY A 71 -8.64 -22.40 19.03
C GLY A 71 -10.02 -22.96 18.71
N HIS A 72 -10.14 -24.11 18.05
CA HIS A 72 -11.43 -24.74 17.74
C HIS A 72 -11.91 -25.67 18.86
N ARG A 73 -13.22 -25.78 19.11
CA ARG A 73 -13.79 -26.68 20.13
C ARG A 73 -15.13 -27.27 19.66
N ILE A 74 -15.34 -28.58 19.79
CA ILE A 74 -16.64 -29.21 19.53
C ILE A 74 -17.68 -28.68 20.53
N SER A 75 -18.81 -28.19 20.03
CA SER A 75 -19.96 -27.75 20.83
C SER A 75 -21.09 -28.78 20.84
N SER A 76 -21.31 -29.51 19.74
CA SER A 76 -22.22 -30.65 19.67
C SER A 76 -21.80 -31.62 18.56
N LEU A 77 -22.17 -32.90 18.68
CA LEU A 77 -21.95 -33.93 17.66
C LEU A 77 -23.14 -34.90 17.65
N TRP A 78 -23.57 -35.32 16.46
CA TRP A 78 -24.64 -36.30 16.26
C TRP A 78 -24.16 -37.48 15.38
N GLU A 79 -24.92 -38.58 15.40
CA GLU A 79 -24.59 -39.86 14.73
C GLU A 79 -23.31 -40.55 15.25
N GLY A 80 -22.82 -40.18 16.43
CA GLY A 80 -21.67 -40.82 17.06
C GLY A 80 -21.59 -40.52 18.55
N THR A 81 -20.89 -41.38 19.28
CA THR A 81 -20.44 -41.08 20.65
C THR A 81 -19.02 -40.56 20.59
N TYR A 82 -18.69 -39.50 21.32
CA TYR A 82 -17.37 -38.88 21.18
C TYR A 82 -16.70 -38.54 22.51
N THR A 83 -15.37 -38.54 22.47
CA THR A 83 -14.50 -37.99 23.53
C THR A 83 -13.58 -36.94 22.91
N VAL A 84 -13.22 -35.94 23.71
CA VAL A 84 -12.29 -34.87 23.33
C VAL A 84 -11.17 -34.80 24.36
N SER A 85 -9.92 -34.85 23.89
CA SER A 85 -8.72 -34.63 24.71
C SER A 85 -7.86 -33.55 24.06
N GLY A 86 -7.84 -32.35 24.64
CA GLY A 86 -7.23 -31.18 23.98
C GLY A 86 -7.95 -30.86 22.66
N GLN A 87 -7.26 -31.07 21.54
CA GLN A 87 -7.82 -30.90 20.19
C GLN A 87 -8.20 -32.21 19.51
N ASP A 88 -7.84 -33.35 20.09
CA ASP A 88 -8.08 -34.64 19.49
C ASP A 88 -9.50 -35.10 19.81
N VAL A 89 -10.24 -35.43 18.76
CA VAL A 89 -11.61 -35.91 18.82
C VAL A 89 -11.61 -37.37 18.40
N THR A 90 -12.17 -38.24 19.23
CA THR A 90 -12.44 -39.64 18.89
C THR A 90 -13.94 -39.85 18.87
N VAL A 91 -14.48 -40.30 17.74
CA VAL A 91 -15.90 -40.59 17.52
C VAL A 91 -16.06 -42.08 17.25
N LYS A 92 -16.96 -42.74 17.97
CA LYS A 92 -17.32 -44.14 17.78
C LYS A 92 -18.77 -44.26 17.33
N ASN A 93 -19.05 -45.32 16.58
CA ASN A 93 -20.40 -45.66 16.18
C ASN A 93 -21.36 -45.74 17.37
N THR A 94 -22.62 -45.39 17.12
CA THR A 94 -23.73 -45.67 18.04
C THR A 94 -24.19 -47.11 17.83
N GLY A 95 -25.09 -47.60 18.69
CA GLY A 95 -25.54 -48.99 18.66
C GLY A 95 -26.22 -49.45 17.36
N TRP A 96 -26.61 -48.52 16.48
CA TRP A 96 -27.39 -48.83 15.27
C TRP A 96 -26.66 -48.48 13.96
N ASN A 97 -25.56 -47.73 13.99
CA ASN A 97 -24.85 -47.29 12.78
C ASN A 97 -23.43 -47.86 12.64
N GLY A 98 -23.07 -48.87 13.45
CA GLY A 98 -21.75 -49.52 13.38
C GLY A 98 -21.54 -50.35 12.11
N ALA A 99 -22.59 -51.05 11.67
CA ALA A 99 -22.51 -51.90 10.49
C ALA A 99 -22.56 -51.09 9.19
N ILE A 100 -21.50 -51.13 8.38
CA ILE A 100 -21.45 -50.47 7.06
C ILE A 100 -21.23 -51.54 5.99
N ALA A 101 -22.26 -51.81 5.17
CA ALA A 101 -22.17 -52.75 4.05
C ALA A 101 -21.16 -52.28 2.98
N PRO A 102 -20.60 -53.19 2.16
CA PRO A 102 -19.76 -52.83 1.02
C PRO A 102 -20.41 -51.75 0.14
N GLY A 103 -19.67 -50.67 -0.13
CA GLY A 103 -20.16 -49.54 -0.93
C GLY A 103 -21.08 -48.56 -0.20
N ALA A 104 -21.59 -48.90 0.99
CA ALA A 104 -22.43 -48.03 1.80
C ALA A 104 -21.60 -47.01 2.58
N SER A 105 -22.30 -45.98 3.08
CA SER A 105 -21.70 -44.92 3.90
C SER A 105 -22.58 -44.59 5.11
N VAL A 106 -21.95 -44.13 6.17
CA VAL A 106 -22.59 -43.45 7.30
C VAL A 106 -22.07 -42.01 7.35
N LYS A 107 -22.90 -41.09 7.84
CA LYS A 107 -22.54 -39.68 8.00
C LYS A 107 -22.59 -39.32 9.47
N ILE A 108 -21.58 -38.59 9.94
CA ILE A 108 -21.60 -37.91 11.23
C ILE A 108 -21.51 -36.41 11.01
N GLY A 109 -22.11 -35.65 11.91
CA GLY A 109 -22.08 -34.19 11.85
C GLY A 109 -21.76 -33.61 13.23
N TYR A 110 -21.14 -32.43 13.23
CA TYR A 110 -20.78 -31.73 14.45
C TYR A 110 -20.81 -30.21 14.25
N ASN A 111 -21.07 -29.50 15.35
CA ASN A 111 -20.83 -28.07 15.44
C ASN A 111 -19.56 -27.82 16.28
N ALA A 112 -18.82 -26.78 15.92
CA ALA A 112 -17.66 -26.34 16.67
C ALA A 112 -17.61 -24.80 16.76
N SER A 113 -17.11 -24.27 17.87
CA SER A 113 -16.72 -22.86 17.99
C SER A 113 -15.24 -22.71 17.62
N TYR A 114 -14.84 -21.50 17.25
CA TYR A 114 -13.42 -21.16 17.06
C TYR A 114 -13.12 -19.70 17.41
N SER A 115 -11.85 -19.43 17.73
CA SER A 115 -11.27 -18.09 17.75
C SER A 115 -10.14 -18.01 16.72
N GLY A 116 -10.11 -16.95 15.92
CA GLY A 116 -9.16 -16.81 14.80
C GLY A 116 -9.81 -17.14 13.45
N ALA A 117 -9.12 -17.92 12.60
CA ALA A 117 -9.60 -18.30 11.27
C ALA A 117 -10.21 -19.71 11.28
N GLN A 118 -11.26 -19.93 10.47
CA GLN A 118 -11.83 -21.25 10.26
C GLN A 118 -10.82 -22.15 9.52
N ALA A 119 -10.59 -23.36 10.02
CA ALA A 119 -9.69 -24.35 9.43
C ALA A 119 -10.26 -25.77 9.53
N ALA A 120 -9.96 -26.61 8.54
CA ALA A 120 -10.36 -28.02 8.49
C ALA A 120 -9.55 -28.87 9.51
N PRO A 121 -10.12 -29.96 10.05
CA PRO A 121 -9.41 -30.87 10.93
C PRO A 121 -8.30 -31.66 10.21
N THR A 122 -7.26 -32.05 10.96
CA THR A 122 -6.11 -32.83 10.49
C THR A 122 -6.04 -34.20 11.16
N ASN A 123 -5.03 -35.02 10.82
CA ASN A 123 -4.76 -36.34 11.42
C ASN A 123 -5.96 -37.29 11.41
N CYS A 124 -6.76 -37.24 10.34
CA CYS A 124 -7.96 -38.05 10.23
C CYS A 124 -7.62 -39.53 10.07
N THR A 125 -8.16 -40.39 10.93
CA THR A 125 -8.12 -41.86 10.78
C THR A 125 -9.48 -42.50 10.99
N VAL A 126 -9.76 -43.60 10.27
CA VAL A 126 -10.90 -44.50 10.51
C VAL A 126 -10.37 -45.89 10.82
N ASN A 127 -10.75 -46.45 11.96
CA ASN A 127 -10.24 -47.73 12.47
C ASN A 127 -8.71 -47.81 12.47
N GLY A 128 -8.04 -46.67 12.69
CA GLY A 128 -6.57 -46.56 12.72
C GLY A 128 -5.90 -46.37 11.35
N THR A 129 -6.63 -46.53 10.25
CA THR A 129 -6.13 -46.27 8.89
C THR A 129 -6.37 -44.81 8.52
N SER A 130 -5.51 -44.19 7.69
CA SER A 130 -5.75 -42.83 7.22
C SER A 130 -7.12 -42.73 6.54
N CYS A 131 -7.83 -41.61 6.75
CA CYS A 131 -9.14 -41.39 6.14
C CYS A 131 -9.12 -41.43 4.58
N SER A 132 -7.94 -41.26 3.95
CA SER A 132 -7.74 -41.42 2.50
C SER A 132 -7.46 -42.86 2.03
N GLY A 133 -7.36 -43.84 2.93
CA GLY A 133 -7.14 -45.25 2.59
C GLY A 133 -5.68 -45.67 2.39
N GLY A 134 -4.71 -44.85 2.82
CA GLY A 134 -3.27 -45.17 2.85
C GLY A 134 -2.76 -45.62 4.24
N PRO A 135 -1.49 -46.08 4.35
CA PRO A 135 -0.88 -46.41 5.64
C PRO A 135 -1.04 -45.25 6.62
N GLY A 136 -1.40 -45.57 7.86
CA GLY A 136 -1.73 -44.56 8.86
C GLY A 136 -0.55 -43.62 9.16
N PRO A 137 -0.79 -42.43 9.73
CA PRO A 137 0.24 -41.44 10.08
C PRO A 137 1.32 -41.91 11.08
N GLY A 138 1.38 -43.20 11.42
CA GLY A 138 2.31 -43.81 12.36
C GLY A 138 3.65 -44.22 11.74
N ASP A 139 3.65 -44.72 10.50
CA ASP A 139 4.77 -45.49 9.91
C ASP A 139 5.38 -44.87 8.64
N ASP A 140 5.13 -43.58 8.39
CA ASP A 140 5.60 -42.94 7.17
C ASP A 140 7.12 -42.73 7.15
N THR A 141 7.79 -43.48 6.26
CA THR A 141 9.23 -43.42 6.02
C THR A 141 9.56 -42.91 4.62
N GLN A 142 8.54 -42.64 3.81
CA GLN A 142 8.73 -42.16 2.46
C GLN A 142 8.83 -40.64 2.48
N ALA A 143 9.81 -40.10 1.76
CA ALA A 143 9.95 -38.66 1.63
C ALA A 143 9.01 -38.13 0.53
N PRO A 144 8.50 -36.89 0.68
CA PRO A 144 7.78 -36.21 -0.39
C PRO A 144 8.58 -36.12 -1.70
N THR A 145 7.88 -36.04 -2.83
CA THR A 145 8.53 -35.77 -4.12
C THR A 145 9.19 -34.38 -4.12
N THR A 146 10.25 -34.20 -4.89
CA THR A 146 10.94 -32.91 -5.00
C THR A 146 10.01 -31.86 -5.63
N PRO A 147 9.89 -30.65 -5.04
CA PRO A 147 9.11 -29.57 -5.63
C PRO A 147 9.65 -29.19 -7.03
N GLY A 148 8.75 -29.11 -8.02
CA GLY A 148 9.13 -28.83 -9.41
C GLY A 148 9.01 -27.35 -9.78
N ASN A 149 9.69 -26.93 -10.86
CA ASN A 149 9.50 -25.63 -11.52
C ASN A 149 9.55 -24.41 -10.58
N LEU A 150 10.54 -24.35 -9.66
CA LEU A 150 10.69 -23.16 -8.82
C LEU A 150 11.00 -21.96 -9.71
N ALA A 151 10.27 -20.87 -9.51
CA ALA A 151 10.41 -19.60 -10.19
C ALA A 151 10.33 -18.44 -9.19
N ALA A 152 10.95 -17.30 -9.55
CA ALA A 152 10.92 -16.05 -8.77
C ALA A 152 10.33 -14.91 -9.63
N PRO A 153 8.99 -14.86 -9.80
CA PRO A 153 8.36 -13.99 -10.78
C PRO A 153 8.54 -12.50 -10.44
N THR A 154 8.37 -12.11 -9.18
CA THR A 154 8.45 -10.70 -8.76
C THR A 154 9.43 -10.48 -7.61
N ALA A 155 9.95 -9.27 -7.50
CA ALA A 155 10.79 -8.81 -6.40
C ALA A 155 10.41 -7.37 -6.04
N THR A 156 10.56 -7.01 -4.76
CA THR A 156 10.58 -5.64 -4.26
C THR A 156 11.99 -5.30 -3.75
N ALA A 157 12.15 -4.14 -3.12
CA ALA A 157 13.34 -3.77 -2.35
C ALA A 157 13.80 -4.84 -1.35
N ASN A 158 12.85 -5.47 -0.68
CA ASN A 158 13.10 -6.25 0.53
C ASN A 158 12.37 -7.60 0.54
N THR A 159 11.68 -7.93 -0.55
CA THR A 159 10.98 -9.19 -0.70
C THR A 159 11.16 -9.81 -2.09
N VAL A 160 11.04 -11.13 -2.18
CA VAL A 160 10.94 -11.88 -3.44
C VAL A 160 9.77 -12.85 -3.35
N SER A 161 8.91 -12.87 -4.37
CA SER A 161 7.88 -13.90 -4.51
C SER A 161 8.46 -15.14 -5.16
N LEU A 162 8.03 -16.31 -4.70
CA LEU A 162 8.40 -17.62 -5.21
C LEU A 162 7.12 -18.38 -5.62
N GLN A 163 7.21 -19.16 -6.69
CA GLN A 163 6.17 -20.06 -7.18
C GLN A 163 6.77 -21.39 -7.58
N TRP A 164 6.06 -22.50 -7.35
CA TRP A 164 6.52 -23.85 -7.69
C TRP A 164 5.36 -24.82 -7.92
N THR A 165 5.68 -25.99 -8.50
CA THR A 165 4.77 -27.14 -8.64
C THR A 165 4.78 -27.95 -7.34
N ALA A 166 3.59 -28.23 -6.81
CA ALA A 166 3.41 -28.94 -5.54
C ALA A 166 4.05 -30.35 -5.55
N SER A 167 4.60 -30.72 -4.39
CA SER A 167 5.04 -32.07 -4.08
C SER A 167 3.85 -32.97 -3.73
N THR A 168 4.04 -34.27 -3.90
CA THR A 168 3.11 -35.33 -3.50
C THR A 168 3.82 -36.27 -2.55
N ASP A 169 3.04 -36.92 -1.70
CA ASP A 169 3.52 -37.87 -0.71
C ASP A 169 2.44 -38.94 -0.47
N ASN A 170 2.83 -40.13 -0.01
CA ASN A 170 1.94 -41.26 0.27
C ASN A 170 1.03 -41.01 1.49
N VAL A 171 1.45 -40.20 2.46
CA VAL A 171 0.62 -39.81 3.62
C VAL A 171 0.25 -38.33 3.55
N GLY A 172 1.20 -37.46 3.21
CA GLY A 172 0.91 -36.07 2.91
C GLY A 172 2.06 -35.11 3.18
N VAL A 173 2.18 -34.11 2.30
CA VAL A 173 3.09 -32.99 2.49
C VAL A 173 2.52 -32.05 3.55
N THR A 174 3.28 -31.76 4.60
CA THR A 174 2.88 -30.84 5.67
C THR A 174 3.51 -29.46 5.54
N GLY A 175 4.59 -29.33 4.74
CA GLY A 175 5.17 -28.02 4.45
C GLY A 175 6.32 -28.03 3.45
N TYR A 176 6.83 -26.83 3.19
CA TYR A 176 8.05 -26.60 2.43
C TYR A 176 9.04 -25.80 3.27
N ASP A 177 10.32 -26.17 3.21
CA ASP A 177 11.44 -25.37 3.74
C ASP A 177 11.97 -24.48 2.61
N VAL A 178 12.11 -23.18 2.86
CA VAL A 178 12.63 -22.20 1.90
C VAL A 178 14.03 -21.77 2.32
N PHE A 179 14.98 -21.91 1.40
CA PHE A 179 16.39 -21.57 1.61
C PHE A 179 16.78 -20.33 0.81
N VAL A 180 17.49 -19.42 1.46
CA VAL A 180 18.08 -18.20 0.88
C VAL A 180 19.58 -18.31 1.06
N ASN A 181 20.36 -18.26 -0.02
CA ASN A 181 21.82 -18.39 0.01
C ASN A 181 22.29 -19.62 0.80
N ASN A 182 21.61 -20.75 0.62
CA ASN A 182 21.82 -22.04 1.29
C ASN A 182 21.50 -22.07 2.81
N ALA A 183 21.00 -21.00 3.41
CA ALA A 183 20.47 -21.00 4.77
C ALA A 183 18.94 -21.11 4.75
N GLN A 184 18.36 -21.94 5.61
CA GLN A 184 16.91 -22.00 5.76
C GLN A 184 16.42 -20.68 6.36
N SER A 185 15.50 -20.00 5.68
CA SER A 185 15.06 -18.64 6.03
C SER A 185 13.55 -18.52 6.23
N ALA A 186 12.75 -19.43 5.67
CA ALA A 186 11.30 -19.42 5.83
C ALA A 186 10.71 -20.83 5.67
N THR A 187 9.41 -20.97 5.97
CA THR A 187 8.64 -22.18 5.68
C THR A 187 7.28 -21.83 5.08
N ALA A 188 6.69 -22.77 4.31
CA ALA A 188 5.34 -22.64 3.76
C ALA A 188 4.48 -23.87 4.12
N PRO A 189 3.14 -23.75 4.19
CA PRO A 189 2.23 -24.89 4.41
C PRO A 189 2.28 -25.94 3.29
N GLY A 190 1.87 -27.18 3.58
CA GLY A 190 2.00 -28.31 2.64
C GLY A 190 1.16 -28.21 1.36
N ASN A 191 0.08 -27.42 1.39
CA ASN A 191 -0.74 -27.11 0.22
C ASN A 191 -0.28 -25.86 -0.55
N ALA A 192 0.81 -25.20 -0.15
CA ALA A 192 1.30 -24.00 -0.81
C ALA A 192 2.04 -24.32 -2.12
N THR A 193 1.75 -23.52 -3.15
CA THR A 193 2.49 -23.49 -4.43
C THR A 193 3.19 -22.15 -4.65
N SER A 194 3.23 -21.30 -3.61
CA SER A 194 3.88 -20.01 -3.61
C SER A 194 4.26 -19.56 -2.21
N ALA A 195 5.27 -18.70 -2.09
CA ALA A 195 5.65 -18.02 -0.85
C ALA A 195 6.26 -16.65 -1.15
N VAL A 196 6.30 -15.77 -0.15
CA VAL A 196 7.04 -14.50 -0.20
C VAL A 196 8.15 -14.56 0.83
N VAL A 197 9.39 -14.34 0.39
CA VAL A 197 10.56 -14.23 1.27
C VAL A 197 10.80 -12.74 1.54
N GLY A 198 10.70 -12.33 2.81
CA GLY A 198 10.95 -10.96 3.24
C GLY A 198 12.27 -10.79 3.99
N GLY A 199 12.54 -9.55 4.47
CA GLY A 199 13.75 -9.23 5.22
C GLY A 199 15.03 -9.25 4.37
N LEU A 200 14.90 -9.18 3.05
CA LEU A 200 16.02 -9.13 2.12
C LEU A 200 16.59 -7.72 2.05
N THR A 201 17.89 -7.62 1.80
CA THR A 201 18.56 -6.35 1.51
C THR A 201 18.28 -5.96 0.08
N ALA A 202 18.04 -4.68 -0.17
CA ALA A 202 17.87 -4.15 -1.50
C ALA A 202 19.10 -4.29 -2.40
N ASN A 203 18.85 -4.23 -3.71
CA ASN A 203 19.86 -4.30 -4.77
C ASN A 203 20.79 -5.53 -4.67
N THR A 204 20.35 -6.59 -3.98
CA THR A 204 21.16 -7.74 -3.63
C THR A 204 20.64 -8.97 -4.36
N THR A 205 21.56 -9.71 -4.98
CA THR A 205 21.19 -10.96 -5.65
C THR A 205 21.13 -12.08 -4.62
N TYR A 206 19.97 -12.71 -4.52
CA TYR A 206 19.75 -13.88 -3.67
C TYR A 206 19.55 -15.12 -4.53
N SER A 207 19.94 -16.26 -3.97
CA SER A 207 19.63 -17.59 -4.52
C SER A 207 18.58 -18.29 -3.64
N PHE A 208 17.59 -18.88 -4.28
CA PHE A 208 16.47 -19.55 -3.64
C PHE A 208 16.38 -21.00 -4.08
N LYS A 209 16.13 -21.90 -3.14
CA LYS A 209 15.75 -23.30 -3.39
C LYS A 209 14.80 -23.76 -2.29
N ILE A 210 13.95 -24.73 -2.60
CA ILE A 210 12.96 -25.25 -1.65
C ILE A 210 13.02 -26.78 -1.58
N ARG A 211 12.48 -27.36 -0.49
CA ARG A 211 12.21 -28.80 -0.37
C ARG A 211 10.93 -29.02 0.41
N ALA A 212 10.23 -30.12 0.16
CA ALA A 212 9.02 -30.51 0.87
C ALA A 212 9.36 -31.34 2.12
N ARG A 213 8.46 -31.31 3.11
CA ARG A 213 8.50 -32.13 4.33
C ARG A 213 7.12 -32.71 4.66
N ASP A 214 7.10 -33.85 5.34
CA ASP A 214 5.88 -34.51 5.81
C ASP A 214 5.71 -34.39 7.34
N ALA A 215 4.74 -35.13 7.90
CA ALA A 215 4.44 -35.11 9.34
C ALA A 215 5.47 -35.85 10.21
N LYS A 216 6.29 -36.70 9.60
CA LYS A 216 7.35 -37.50 10.26
C LYS A 216 8.73 -36.85 10.17
N GLY A 217 8.85 -35.78 9.40
CA GLY A 217 10.09 -35.08 9.17
C GLY A 217 10.94 -35.67 8.04
N ASN A 218 10.39 -36.57 7.21
CA ASN A 218 11.07 -36.92 5.97
C ASN A 218 11.06 -35.70 5.05
N VAL A 219 12.17 -35.48 4.35
CA VAL A 219 12.36 -34.30 3.49
C VAL A 219 12.72 -34.73 2.08
N SER A 220 12.17 -34.02 1.09
CA SER A 220 12.51 -34.24 -0.31
C SER A 220 13.94 -33.76 -0.64
N GLY A 221 14.43 -34.11 -1.83
CA GLY A 221 15.54 -33.37 -2.45
C GLY A 221 15.16 -31.91 -2.72
N PHE A 222 16.15 -31.04 -2.93
CA PHE A 222 15.94 -29.64 -3.28
C PHE A 222 15.40 -29.48 -4.71
N SER A 223 14.57 -28.45 -4.92
CA SER A 223 14.19 -27.94 -6.24
C SER A 223 15.40 -27.46 -7.05
N ASN A 224 15.15 -27.03 -8.30
CA ASN A 224 16.10 -26.15 -9.00
C ASN A 224 16.38 -24.88 -8.17
N THR A 225 17.57 -24.32 -8.32
CA THR A 225 17.91 -23.02 -7.74
C THR A 225 17.46 -21.90 -8.68
N VAL A 226 16.83 -20.87 -8.15
CA VAL A 226 16.56 -19.62 -8.88
C VAL A 226 17.29 -18.46 -8.23
N SER A 227 17.82 -17.56 -9.05
CA SER A 227 18.39 -16.30 -8.56
C SER A 227 17.48 -15.15 -8.89
N LYS A 228 17.27 -14.25 -7.92
CA LYS A 228 16.54 -13.02 -8.12
C LYS A 228 17.27 -11.89 -7.40
N LYS A 229 17.47 -10.79 -8.11
CA LYS A 229 17.96 -9.55 -7.52
C LYS A 229 16.77 -8.80 -6.94
N THR A 230 16.85 -8.44 -5.65
CA THR A 230 15.90 -7.49 -5.06
C THR A 230 16.02 -6.15 -5.76
N LEU A 231 14.91 -5.42 -5.83
CA LEU A 231 14.93 -4.05 -6.32
C LEU A 231 15.75 -3.18 -5.36
N GLU A 232 16.06 -1.96 -5.78
CA GLU A 232 16.64 -0.97 -4.88
C GLU A 232 15.65 -0.62 -3.76
N ASP A 233 16.16 -0.22 -2.60
CA ASP A 233 15.31 0.17 -1.47
C ASP A 233 14.59 1.44 -1.86
N GLY A 234 13.29 1.52 -1.58
CA GLY A 234 12.44 2.64 -2.00
C GLY A 234 12.72 3.95 -1.26
N GLY A 235 13.88 4.12 -0.62
CA GLY A 235 14.41 5.38 -0.07
C GLY A 235 15.68 5.81 -0.82
N PRO A 236 15.90 7.11 -1.07
CA PRO A 236 16.53 7.60 -2.29
C PRO A 236 18.02 7.26 -2.35
N GLY A 237 18.34 6.23 -3.15
CA GLY A 237 19.59 6.25 -3.91
C GLY A 237 19.50 7.31 -5.02
N PRO A 238 20.63 7.74 -5.60
CA PRO A 238 20.67 8.67 -6.73
C PRO A 238 20.15 8.02 -8.05
N SER A 239 18.94 7.46 -8.06
CA SER A 239 18.35 6.75 -9.21
C SER A 239 16.81 6.94 -9.41
N SER A 240 16.18 7.97 -8.84
CA SER A 240 15.13 8.75 -9.53
C SER A 240 14.64 9.92 -8.66
N TYR A 241 14.66 11.13 -9.21
CA TYR A 241 14.05 12.28 -8.58
C TYR A 241 12.54 12.09 -8.44
N LYS A 242 11.97 12.67 -7.38
CA LYS A 242 10.52 12.80 -7.20
C LYS A 242 9.99 13.80 -8.21
N LYS A 243 9.02 13.38 -9.00
CA LYS A 243 8.25 14.18 -9.95
C LYS A 243 6.79 14.07 -9.52
N VAL A 244 6.34 15.08 -8.78
CA VAL A 244 5.05 15.07 -8.09
C VAL A 244 4.10 16.04 -8.81
N GLY A 245 2.89 15.61 -9.12
CA GLY A 245 1.87 16.49 -9.70
C GLY A 245 0.63 16.57 -8.81
N TYR A 246 0.15 17.77 -8.53
CA TYR A 246 -1.13 17.95 -7.84
C TYR A 246 -2.29 17.84 -8.81
N PHE A 247 -3.20 16.89 -8.55
CA PHE A 247 -4.48 16.78 -9.23
C PHE A 247 -5.57 17.38 -8.35
N THR A 248 -6.25 18.42 -8.86
CA THR A 248 -7.33 19.09 -8.13
C THR A 248 -8.66 18.34 -8.32
N GLN A 249 -9.32 17.99 -7.22
CA GLN A 249 -10.63 17.32 -7.16
C GLN A 249 -11.65 18.05 -8.05
N TRP A 250 -11.70 19.37 -7.93
CA TRP A 250 -12.63 20.24 -8.67
C TRP A 250 -12.21 20.51 -10.13
N GLY A 251 -11.01 20.05 -10.54
CA GLY A 251 -10.52 20.19 -11.91
C GLY A 251 -11.43 19.53 -12.95
N ILE A 252 -12.24 18.57 -12.54
CA ILE A 252 -13.16 17.85 -13.44
C ILE A 252 -14.37 18.69 -13.91
N TYR A 253 -14.63 19.84 -13.29
CA TYR A 253 -15.79 20.67 -13.60
C TYR A 253 -15.46 21.72 -14.67
N ALA A 254 -15.40 23.00 -14.30
CA ALA A 254 -15.21 24.11 -15.24
C ALA A 254 -13.88 24.02 -16.00
N ARG A 255 -12.85 23.42 -15.37
CA ARG A 255 -11.53 23.19 -15.98
C ARG A 255 -11.54 22.04 -16.98
N GLY A 256 -12.48 21.10 -16.88
CA GLY A 256 -12.55 19.93 -17.76
C GLY A 256 -11.33 19.00 -17.70
N TYR A 257 -10.50 19.10 -16.66
CA TYR A 257 -9.30 18.30 -16.48
C TYR A 257 -9.65 17.03 -15.69
N LEU A 258 -9.74 15.91 -16.39
CA LEU A 258 -10.09 14.61 -15.81
C LEU A 258 -8.82 13.84 -15.44
N VAL A 259 -8.96 12.76 -14.65
CA VAL A 259 -7.82 11.85 -14.40
C VAL A 259 -7.26 11.28 -15.72
N LYS A 260 -8.13 11.06 -16.71
CA LYS A 260 -7.74 10.69 -18.08
C LYS A 260 -6.85 11.73 -18.77
N SER A 261 -6.96 13.00 -18.42
CA SER A 261 -6.14 14.06 -19.01
C SER A 261 -4.65 13.77 -18.81
N MET A 262 -4.26 13.26 -17.62
CA MET A 262 -2.86 12.87 -17.33
C MET A 262 -2.34 11.75 -18.23
N ASP A 263 -3.21 10.82 -18.65
CA ASP A 263 -2.86 9.78 -19.63
C ASP A 263 -2.69 10.40 -21.03
N THR A 264 -3.67 11.23 -21.45
CA THR A 264 -3.67 11.81 -22.80
C THR A 264 -2.57 12.84 -23.05
N THR A 265 -2.16 13.59 -22.02
CA THR A 265 -1.07 14.57 -22.11
C THR A 265 0.31 13.93 -21.96
N GLY A 266 0.39 12.66 -21.53
CA GLY A 266 1.63 11.96 -21.20
C GLY A 266 2.15 12.21 -19.78
N ALA A 267 1.54 13.13 -19.02
CA ALA A 267 1.94 13.45 -17.65
C ALA A 267 2.02 12.21 -16.74
N ALA A 268 1.10 11.26 -16.87
CA ALA A 268 1.08 10.04 -16.06
C ALA A 268 2.31 9.13 -16.27
N ALA A 269 2.94 9.16 -17.45
CA ALA A 269 4.18 8.42 -17.71
C ALA A 269 5.43 9.14 -17.17
N ASP A 270 5.35 10.47 -17.09
CA ASP A 270 6.45 11.34 -16.69
C ASP A 270 6.48 11.56 -15.17
N LEU A 271 5.37 11.40 -14.47
CA LEU A 271 5.29 11.54 -13.02
C LEU A 271 5.75 10.29 -12.27
N THR A 272 6.07 10.49 -11.00
CA THR A 272 6.31 9.41 -10.03
C THR A 272 5.23 9.38 -8.96
N HIS A 273 4.69 10.55 -8.62
CA HIS A 273 3.67 10.71 -7.58
C HIS A 273 2.57 11.65 -8.09
N ILE A 274 1.35 11.37 -7.66
CA ILE A 274 0.21 12.28 -7.76
C ILE A 274 -0.21 12.62 -6.33
N ASN A 275 -0.34 13.91 -6.03
CA ASN A 275 -1.02 14.35 -4.82
C ASN A 275 -2.45 14.73 -5.19
N TYR A 276 -3.43 14.01 -4.65
CA TYR A 276 -4.85 14.32 -4.85
C TYR A 276 -5.29 15.40 -3.86
N ALA A 277 -5.68 16.56 -4.39
CA ALA A 277 -6.09 17.73 -3.64
C ALA A 277 -7.63 17.87 -3.64
N PHE A 278 -8.33 17.93 -2.52
CA PHE A 278 -7.83 17.75 -1.15
C PHE A 278 -8.82 16.90 -0.35
N GLY A 279 -8.29 16.16 0.63
CA GLY A 279 -9.08 15.60 1.71
C GLY A 279 -9.27 16.60 2.86
N ASN A 280 -10.38 16.45 3.58
CA ASN A 280 -10.84 17.45 4.55
C ASN A 280 -10.59 17.04 6.00
N VAL A 281 -10.35 18.04 6.86
CA VAL A 281 -10.20 17.89 8.31
C VAL A 281 -11.35 18.59 9.03
N SER A 282 -12.15 17.84 9.78
CA SER A 282 -13.29 18.40 10.51
C SER A 282 -12.83 19.19 11.74
N GLU A 283 -13.75 20.00 12.29
CA GLU A 283 -13.50 20.74 13.53
C GLU A 283 -13.13 19.84 14.72
N GLN A 284 -13.68 18.63 14.77
CA GLN A 284 -13.38 17.60 15.77
C GLN A 284 -12.04 16.89 15.53
N GLY A 285 -11.30 17.28 14.48
CA GLY A 285 -10.03 16.69 14.10
C GLY A 285 -10.20 15.28 13.53
N ARG A 286 -11.06 15.09 12.54
CA ARG A 286 -11.22 13.82 11.83
C ARG A 286 -11.12 14.04 10.33
N CYS A 287 -10.55 13.09 9.61
CA CYS A 287 -10.77 13.02 8.19
C CYS A 287 -12.22 12.60 7.92
N PHE A 288 -12.86 13.24 6.95
CA PHE A 288 -14.26 12.97 6.62
C PHE A 288 -14.56 13.24 5.15
N GLU A 289 -15.68 12.70 4.69
CA GLU A 289 -16.28 12.97 3.39
C GLU A 289 -17.63 13.67 3.56
N ALA A 290 -17.95 14.57 2.63
CA ALA A 290 -19.24 15.25 2.55
C ALA A 290 -19.56 15.51 1.08
N ASN A 291 -20.84 15.69 0.76
CA ASN A 291 -21.26 16.17 -0.57
C ASN A 291 -21.98 17.51 -0.42
N GLN A 292 -21.21 18.55 -0.12
CA GLN A 292 -21.71 19.90 0.14
C GLN A 292 -20.63 20.92 -0.21
N ALA A 293 -20.96 21.87 -1.09
CA ALA A 293 -20.05 22.93 -1.50
C ALA A 293 -19.44 23.67 -0.29
N GLY A 294 -18.11 23.80 -0.29
CA GLY A 294 -17.34 24.40 0.80
C GLY A 294 -17.20 23.52 2.05
N VAL A 295 -17.68 22.27 2.02
CA VAL A 295 -17.52 21.28 3.11
C VAL A 295 -16.87 19.97 2.63
N GLY A 296 -17.18 19.51 1.42
CA GLY A 296 -16.56 18.37 0.74
C GLY A 296 -17.28 18.04 -0.57
N ASP A 297 -16.66 17.23 -1.44
CA ASP A 297 -17.24 16.85 -2.74
C ASP A 297 -17.06 15.35 -3.03
N ALA A 298 -17.75 14.54 -2.23
CA ALA A 298 -17.85 13.10 -2.43
C ALA A 298 -18.38 12.73 -3.83
N TRP A 299 -19.13 13.64 -4.48
CA TRP A 299 -19.57 13.43 -5.85
C TRP A 299 -18.38 13.34 -6.80
N ALA A 300 -17.48 14.31 -6.80
CA ALA A 300 -16.24 14.27 -7.57
C ALA A 300 -15.34 13.09 -7.15
N ASP A 301 -15.20 12.86 -5.84
CA ASP A 301 -14.26 11.87 -5.31
C ASP A 301 -14.61 10.45 -5.71
N TYR A 302 -15.85 10.02 -5.47
CA TYR A 302 -16.17 8.60 -5.61
C TYR A 302 -17.58 8.26 -6.14
N GLN A 303 -18.45 9.23 -6.46
CA GLN A 303 -19.82 8.94 -6.91
C GLN A 303 -20.09 9.26 -8.39
N ARG A 304 -19.38 10.24 -8.97
CA ARG A 304 -19.51 10.64 -10.38
C ARG A 304 -19.10 9.48 -11.28
N LYS A 305 -20.04 8.97 -12.07
CA LYS A 305 -19.81 7.92 -13.06
C LYS A 305 -19.24 8.53 -14.34
N PHE A 306 -18.17 7.95 -14.86
CA PHE A 306 -17.50 8.42 -16.08
C PHE A 306 -17.92 7.56 -17.28
N GLY A 307 -18.24 8.20 -18.41
CA GLY A 307 -18.48 7.48 -19.66
C GLY A 307 -17.19 6.83 -20.20
N ALA A 308 -17.32 5.97 -21.22
CA ALA A 308 -16.17 5.32 -21.86
C ALA A 308 -15.15 6.33 -22.43
N ALA A 309 -15.63 7.44 -23.01
CA ALA A 309 -14.78 8.49 -23.54
C ALA A 309 -13.99 9.25 -22.46
N GLU A 310 -14.54 9.34 -21.24
CA GLU A 310 -13.94 10.06 -20.11
C GLU A 310 -13.06 9.14 -19.23
N SER A 311 -13.29 7.83 -19.29
CA SER A 311 -12.57 6.85 -18.46
C SER A 311 -11.16 6.56 -18.98
N VAL A 312 -10.21 6.38 -18.05
CA VAL A 312 -8.79 6.14 -18.34
C VAL A 312 -8.56 4.88 -19.17
N ASP A 313 -9.30 3.81 -18.89
CA ASP A 313 -9.21 2.52 -19.57
C ASP A 313 -10.14 2.41 -20.79
N GLY A 314 -10.88 3.47 -21.11
CA GLY A 314 -11.88 3.46 -22.18
C GLY A 314 -13.17 2.70 -21.84
N VAL A 315 -13.34 2.23 -20.60
CA VAL A 315 -14.53 1.48 -20.16
C VAL A 315 -15.37 2.38 -19.24
N GLY A 316 -16.63 2.60 -19.62
CA GLY A 316 -17.54 3.43 -18.83
C GLY A 316 -17.96 2.77 -17.52
N ASP A 317 -18.20 3.60 -16.51
CA ASP A 317 -18.68 3.16 -15.20
C ASP A 317 -20.15 2.71 -15.27
N VAL A 318 -20.52 1.71 -14.46
CA VAL A 318 -21.88 1.20 -14.32
C VAL A 318 -22.47 1.58 -12.96
N TYR A 319 -23.79 1.74 -12.91
CA TYR A 319 -24.45 2.28 -11.70
C TYR A 319 -24.20 1.47 -10.42
N ASN A 320 -24.22 0.14 -10.50
CA ASN A 320 -24.13 -0.74 -9.33
C ASN A 320 -22.70 -0.98 -8.82
N GLN A 321 -21.68 -0.33 -9.38
CA GLN A 321 -20.31 -0.53 -8.92
C GLN A 321 -20.06 0.23 -7.59
N PRO A 322 -19.25 -0.33 -6.67
CA PRO A 322 -19.08 0.23 -5.33
C PRO A 322 -18.15 1.46 -5.28
N LEU A 323 -17.49 1.81 -6.39
CA LEU A 323 -16.58 2.94 -6.47
C LEU A 323 -16.65 3.57 -7.87
N ALA A 324 -16.84 4.89 -7.96
CA ALA A 324 -16.70 5.66 -9.19
C ALA A 324 -15.80 6.89 -8.90
N GLY A 325 -16.06 8.01 -9.55
CA GLY A 325 -15.38 9.28 -9.27
C GLY A 325 -13.90 9.28 -9.66
N ASN A 326 -13.21 10.33 -9.24
CA ASN A 326 -11.77 10.46 -9.40
C ASN A 326 -11.01 9.29 -8.78
N PHE A 327 -11.47 8.75 -7.64
CA PHE A 327 -10.83 7.64 -6.95
C PHE A 327 -10.81 6.37 -7.81
N TYR A 328 -11.91 6.03 -8.49
CA TYR A 328 -11.91 4.88 -9.38
C TYR A 328 -11.05 5.12 -10.62
N GLN A 329 -11.08 6.33 -11.18
CA GLN A 329 -10.23 6.66 -12.31
C GLN A 329 -8.73 6.64 -11.95
N LEU A 330 -8.36 7.03 -10.73
CA LEU A 330 -6.98 6.90 -10.23
C LEU A 330 -6.57 5.43 -10.10
N LYS A 331 -7.49 4.55 -9.67
CA LYS A 331 -7.25 3.10 -9.64
C LYS A 331 -7.00 2.54 -11.05
N LYS A 332 -7.77 2.98 -12.04
CA LYS A 332 -7.56 2.65 -13.46
C LYS A 332 -6.23 3.20 -13.98
N LEU A 333 -5.87 4.43 -13.61
CA LEU A 333 -4.60 5.06 -13.99
C LEU A 333 -3.41 4.29 -13.42
N LYS A 334 -3.44 3.90 -12.14
CA LYS A 334 -2.39 3.06 -11.53
C LYS A 334 -2.29 1.67 -12.17
N ALA A 335 -3.41 1.09 -12.61
CA ALA A 335 -3.36 -0.17 -13.36
C ALA A 335 -2.63 -0.02 -14.69
N LYS A 336 -2.78 1.13 -15.36
CA LYS A 336 -2.06 1.47 -16.60
C LYS A 336 -0.60 1.87 -16.35
N TYR A 337 -0.34 2.54 -15.23
CA TYR A 337 0.97 3.08 -14.82
C TYR A 337 1.34 2.58 -13.42
N PRO A 338 1.78 1.32 -13.26
CA PRO A 338 1.99 0.70 -11.96
C PRO A 338 3.15 1.28 -11.14
N HIS A 339 3.93 2.18 -11.73
CA HIS A 339 5.00 2.91 -11.03
C HIS A 339 4.49 4.15 -10.28
N LEU A 340 3.29 4.66 -10.62
CA LEU A 340 2.73 5.84 -9.98
C LEU A 340 2.30 5.53 -8.56
N LYS A 341 2.71 6.40 -7.65
CA LYS A 341 2.15 6.50 -6.30
C LYS A 341 1.12 7.62 -6.25
N VAL A 342 0.05 7.42 -5.50
CA VAL A 342 -0.99 8.45 -5.31
C VAL A 342 -1.13 8.72 -3.82
N ASN A 343 -0.77 9.92 -3.39
CA ASN A 343 -0.96 10.35 -2.00
C ASN A 343 -2.20 11.22 -1.92
N LEU A 344 -2.99 11.07 -0.86
CA LEU A 344 -4.05 12.02 -0.56
C LEU A 344 -3.44 13.22 0.15
N SER A 345 -3.60 14.42 -0.41
CA SER A 345 -3.21 15.66 0.27
C SER A 345 -4.36 16.16 1.14
N LEU A 346 -4.08 16.32 2.43
CA LEU A 346 -5.01 16.88 3.40
C LEU A 346 -4.72 18.38 3.54
N GLY A 347 -5.73 19.23 3.36
CA GLY A 347 -5.60 20.67 3.58
C GLY A 347 -5.50 21.53 2.34
N GLY A 348 -4.36 22.21 2.19
CA GLY A 348 -4.21 23.37 1.33
C GLY A 348 -4.81 24.63 1.95
N TRP A 349 -4.72 25.74 1.21
CA TRP A 349 -5.09 27.08 1.66
C TRP A 349 -6.41 27.15 2.42
N THR A 350 -7.51 26.66 1.84
CA THR A 350 -8.86 26.79 2.44
C THR A 350 -9.22 25.71 3.45
N TRP A 351 -8.62 24.53 3.38
CA TRP A 351 -8.99 23.38 4.23
C TRP A 351 -8.05 23.15 5.41
N SER A 352 -7.07 24.03 5.59
CA SER A 352 -6.15 23.98 6.73
C SER A 352 -6.76 24.40 8.07
N LYS A 353 -7.98 24.95 8.07
CA LYS A 353 -8.62 25.62 9.22
C LYS A 353 -8.55 24.85 10.53
N TYR A 354 -8.72 23.53 10.49
CA TYR A 354 -8.87 22.70 11.68
C TYR A 354 -7.69 21.78 11.98
N PHE A 355 -6.56 21.90 11.26
CA PHE A 355 -5.37 21.13 11.61
C PHE A 355 -4.87 21.40 13.03
N SER A 356 -4.89 22.65 13.49
CA SER A 356 -4.51 22.97 14.87
C SER A 356 -5.37 22.20 15.88
N ASN A 357 -6.67 22.04 15.63
CA ASN A 357 -7.53 21.20 16.48
C ASN A 357 -7.14 19.72 16.38
N ALA A 358 -6.90 19.22 15.17
CA ALA A 358 -6.57 17.83 14.90
C ALA A 358 -5.22 17.41 15.51
N ALA A 359 -4.26 18.33 15.56
CA ALA A 359 -2.91 18.10 16.07
C ALA A 359 -2.83 18.05 17.61
N LEU A 360 -3.85 18.54 18.33
CA LEU A 360 -3.89 18.50 19.79
C LEU A 360 -3.77 17.06 20.32
N PRO A 361 -3.10 16.84 21.48
CA PRO A 361 -2.95 15.49 22.06
C PRO A 361 -4.26 14.73 22.24
N ALA A 362 -5.35 15.43 22.56
CA ALA A 362 -6.67 14.83 22.75
C ALA A 362 -7.30 14.28 21.45
N ASN A 363 -6.90 14.79 20.28
CA ASN A 363 -7.51 14.46 18.99
C ASN A 363 -6.60 13.63 18.08
N ARG A 364 -5.29 13.86 18.17
CA ARG A 364 -4.27 13.39 17.22
C ARG A 364 -4.34 11.90 16.87
N VAL A 365 -4.48 11.02 17.86
CA VAL A 365 -4.55 9.57 17.61
C VAL A 365 -5.79 9.22 16.77
N ALA A 366 -6.94 9.77 17.13
CA ALA A 366 -8.20 9.51 16.44
C ALA A 366 -8.28 10.22 15.08
N PHE A 367 -7.63 11.37 14.93
CA PHE A 367 -7.45 12.03 13.64
C PHE A 367 -6.73 11.11 12.65
N VAL A 368 -5.52 10.67 13.00
CA VAL A 368 -4.70 9.79 12.15
C VAL A 368 -5.45 8.50 11.81
N GLN A 369 -6.08 7.88 12.81
CA GLN A 369 -6.87 6.65 12.61
C GLN A 369 -7.99 6.86 11.59
N SER A 370 -8.74 7.98 11.70
CA SER A 370 -9.83 8.28 10.76
C SER A 370 -9.36 8.48 9.33
N CYS A 371 -8.18 9.09 9.12
CA CYS A 371 -7.61 9.28 7.79
C CYS A 371 -7.15 7.95 7.17
N ILE A 372 -6.51 7.10 7.97
CA ILE A 372 -6.11 5.76 7.53
C ILE A 372 -7.33 4.92 7.18
N ASP A 373 -8.38 4.94 8.01
CA ASP A 373 -9.61 4.17 7.77
C ASP A 373 -10.34 4.64 6.51
N LEU A 374 -10.50 5.96 6.34
CA LEU A 374 -11.22 6.52 5.22
C LEU A 374 -10.47 6.28 3.90
N TYR A 375 -9.19 6.63 3.84
CA TYR A 375 -8.48 6.74 2.57
C TYR A 375 -7.56 5.55 2.27
N LEU A 376 -6.82 5.03 3.25
CA LEU A 376 -5.87 3.93 2.99
C LEU A 376 -6.52 2.55 3.09
N LYS A 377 -7.40 2.34 4.07
CA LYS A 377 -8.30 1.18 4.10
C LYS A 377 -9.44 1.32 3.10
N GLY A 378 -9.76 2.55 2.68
CA GLY A 378 -10.76 2.82 1.65
C GLY A 378 -12.20 2.62 2.12
N ASN A 379 -12.49 2.93 3.38
CA ASN A 379 -13.82 2.81 3.96
C ASN A 379 -14.65 4.08 3.67
N LEU A 380 -15.34 4.09 2.54
CA LEU A 380 -16.09 5.26 2.08
C LEU A 380 -17.51 5.28 2.65
N PRO A 381 -17.98 6.43 3.19
CA PRO A 381 -19.35 6.54 3.69
C PRO A 381 -20.37 6.61 2.55
N CYS A 382 -21.57 6.07 2.80
CA CYS A 382 -22.70 6.20 1.88
C CYS A 382 -23.36 7.57 2.07
N ILE A 383 -23.23 8.45 1.08
CA ILE A 383 -23.73 9.83 1.12
C ILE A 383 -24.77 10.02 0.02
N GLY A 384 -25.90 10.66 0.37
CA GLY A 384 -26.91 11.07 -0.62
C GLY A 384 -27.69 9.93 -1.28
N GLY A 385 -27.65 8.71 -0.72
CA GLY A 385 -28.32 7.54 -1.29
C GLY A 385 -27.60 6.88 -2.47
N GLU A 386 -26.38 7.32 -2.80
CA GLU A 386 -25.55 6.68 -3.82
C GLU A 386 -24.99 5.34 -3.34
N VAL A 387 -24.86 4.38 -4.27
CA VAL A 387 -24.38 3.02 -3.98
C VAL A 387 -22.85 2.90 -4.03
N GLN A 388 -22.16 3.96 -4.45
CA GLN A 388 -20.69 4.04 -4.45
C GLN A 388 -20.18 4.28 -3.01
N CYS A 389 -20.14 3.25 -2.18
CA CYS A 389 -19.66 3.33 -0.80
C CYS A 389 -19.36 1.94 -0.23
N GLY A 390 -18.77 1.89 0.96
CA GLY A 390 -18.56 0.66 1.72
C GLY A 390 -17.15 0.52 2.27
N ASN A 391 -16.95 -0.50 3.10
CA ASN A 391 -15.64 -0.81 3.66
C ASN A 391 -14.72 -1.41 2.59
N GLY A 392 -13.50 -0.92 2.47
CA GLY A 392 -12.51 -1.45 1.54
C GLY A 392 -12.69 -1.08 0.07
N VAL A 393 -13.75 -0.34 -0.30
CA VAL A 393 -14.09 -0.13 -1.73
C VAL A 393 -13.06 0.72 -2.45
N ALA A 394 -12.45 1.69 -1.76
CA ALA A 394 -11.35 2.52 -2.27
C ALA A 394 -9.95 1.97 -1.92
N TYR A 395 -9.85 0.76 -1.36
CA TYR A 395 -8.54 0.18 -1.06
C TYR A 395 -7.65 0.11 -2.30
N GLY A 396 -6.41 0.56 -2.14
CA GLY A 396 -5.39 0.58 -3.20
C GLY A 396 -5.40 1.82 -4.08
N VAL A 397 -6.35 2.75 -3.91
CA VAL A 397 -6.31 4.06 -4.58
C VAL A 397 -5.08 4.84 -4.10
N PHE A 398 -4.95 5.01 -2.79
CA PHE A 398 -3.87 5.78 -2.18
C PHE A 398 -2.70 4.91 -1.68
N ASP A 399 -1.50 5.48 -1.72
CA ASP A 399 -0.21 4.92 -1.29
C ASP A 399 0.41 5.70 -0.13
N GLY A 400 -0.27 6.75 0.35
CA GLY A 400 0.23 7.60 1.42
C GLY A 400 -0.67 8.77 1.71
N ILE A 401 -0.23 9.59 2.67
CA ILE A 401 -0.87 10.83 3.09
C ILE A 401 0.14 11.97 2.93
N ASP A 402 -0.31 13.05 2.32
CA ASP A 402 0.39 14.31 2.22
C ASP A 402 -0.27 15.33 3.17
N LEU A 403 0.52 16.03 3.98
CA LEU A 403 0.04 17.03 4.94
C LEU A 403 0.32 18.43 4.40
N ASP A 404 -0.73 19.08 3.91
CA ASP A 404 -0.69 20.46 3.42
C ASP A 404 -1.37 21.38 4.44
N TRP A 405 -0.74 21.52 5.63
CA TRP A 405 -1.20 22.44 6.67
C TRP A 405 -0.56 23.81 6.45
N GLU A 406 -1.39 24.78 6.08
CA GLU A 406 -1.02 26.17 5.86
C GLU A 406 -1.59 27.11 6.97
N TRP A 407 -0.87 27.43 8.05
CA TRP A 407 0.45 26.94 8.47
C TRP A 407 0.46 26.68 9.99
N PRO A 408 1.23 25.71 10.50
CA PRO A 408 1.33 25.49 11.94
C PRO A 408 1.90 26.74 12.63
N GLY A 409 1.22 27.24 13.65
CA GLY A 409 1.71 28.33 14.51
C GLY A 409 1.82 29.70 13.85
N SER A 410 1.30 29.87 12.63
CA SER A 410 1.36 31.12 11.87
C SER A 410 0.15 31.31 10.97
N GLU A 411 -0.04 32.52 10.44
CA GLU A 411 -1.18 32.86 9.60
C GLU A 411 -1.11 32.19 8.22
N GLY A 412 -2.24 31.62 7.81
CA GLY A 412 -2.53 31.16 6.44
C GLY A 412 -3.82 31.81 5.95
N ASN A 413 -4.75 31.01 5.44
CA ASN A 413 -6.07 31.53 5.08
C ASN A 413 -6.80 32.16 6.29
N THR A 414 -7.57 33.21 6.03
CA THR A 414 -8.30 33.93 7.06
C THR A 414 -9.30 33.00 7.74
N GLY A 415 -9.28 32.98 9.08
CA GLY A 415 -10.17 32.14 9.89
C GLY A 415 -9.58 30.78 10.27
N ASN A 416 -8.35 30.47 9.87
CA ASN A 416 -7.63 29.30 10.38
C ASN A 416 -7.45 29.38 11.90
N VAL A 417 -7.59 28.25 12.59
CA VAL A 417 -7.29 28.15 14.01
C VAL A 417 -5.77 28.02 14.17
N ILE A 418 -5.18 28.92 14.95
CA ILE A 418 -3.72 29.00 15.14
C ILE A 418 -3.45 28.99 16.64
N ARG A 419 -2.50 28.17 17.09
CA ARG A 419 -2.09 28.09 18.49
C ARG A 419 -0.57 28.17 18.65
N PRO A 420 -0.06 28.77 19.74
CA PRO A 420 1.38 28.79 20.03
C PRO A 420 2.02 27.41 20.09
N GLU A 421 1.28 26.39 20.55
CA GLU A 421 1.75 25.00 20.66
C GLU A 421 1.69 24.20 19.35
N ASP A 422 1.22 24.80 18.24
CA ASP A 422 1.11 24.11 16.95
C ASP A 422 2.45 23.55 16.46
N LYS A 423 3.57 24.20 16.80
CA LYS A 423 4.91 23.70 16.46
C LYS A 423 5.15 22.30 16.99
N GLN A 424 5.00 22.11 18.30
CA GLN A 424 5.22 20.82 18.94
C GLN A 424 4.10 19.83 18.59
N ASN A 425 2.87 20.33 18.44
CA ASN A 425 1.73 19.49 18.05
C ASN A 425 1.87 18.96 16.63
N PHE A 426 2.40 19.73 15.69
CA PHE A 426 2.65 19.27 14.33
C PHE A 426 3.73 18.18 14.30
N THR A 427 4.85 18.38 15.00
CA THR A 427 5.88 17.34 15.15
C THR A 427 5.30 16.05 15.72
N ALA A 428 4.51 16.15 16.79
CA ALA A 428 3.87 14.98 17.39
C ALA A 428 2.81 14.35 16.48
N LEU A 429 2.08 15.15 15.69
CA LEU A 429 1.12 14.67 14.68
C LEU A 429 1.81 13.86 13.60
N VAL A 430 2.92 14.35 13.06
CA VAL A 430 3.69 13.65 12.03
C VAL A 430 4.26 12.33 12.58
N ALA A 431 4.78 12.32 13.81
CA ALA A 431 5.22 11.10 14.47
C ALA A 431 4.07 10.09 14.66
N GLU A 432 2.86 10.56 15.00
CA GLU A 432 1.69 9.69 15.14
C GLU A 432 1.23 9.12 13.80
N PHE A 433 1.23 9.93 12.73
CA PHE A 433 0.99 9.43 11.37
C PHE A 433 1.98 8.32 11.02
N ARG A 434 3.28 8.56 11.14
CA ARG A 434 4.31 7.55 10.83
C ARG A 434 4.08 6.27 11.62
N ARG A 435 3.84 6.36 12.93
CA ARG A 435 3.56 5.22 13.80
C ARG A 435 2.38 4.37 13.32
N GLN A 436 1.24 5.00 13.02
CA GLN A 436 0.04 4.26 12.59
C GLN A 436 0.16 3.76 11.14
N LEU A 437 0.80 4.52 10.26
CA LEU A 437 1.08 4.11 8.87
C LEU A 437 1.99 2.88 8.84
N ASP A 438 3.04 2.83 9.67
CA ASP A 438 3.93 1.67 9.78
C ASP A 438 3.20 0.46 10.37
N ALA A 439 2.40 0.67 11.42
CA ALA A 439 1.61 -0.38 12.03
C ALA A 439 0.62 -0.99 11.02
N TYR A 440 -0.13 -0.16 10.29
CA TYR A 440 -1.05 -0.63 9.27
C TYR A 440 -0.31 -1.25 8.08
N GLY A 441 0.75 -0.60 7.60
CA GLY A 441 1.62 -1.08 6.52
C GLY A 441 2.16 -2.48 6.77
N ALA A 442 2.61 -2.76 8.00
CA ALA A 442 3.05 -4.09 8.42
C ALA A 442 1.95 -5.16 8.29
N THR A 443 0.67 -4.81 8.52
CA THR A 443 -0.45 -5.76 8.38
C THR A 443 -0.75 -6.14 6.93
N VAL A 444 -0.44 -5.25 5.98
CA VAL A 444 -0.74 -5.44 4.55
C VAL A 444 0.50 -5.60 3.68
N GLY A 445 1.69 -5.65 4.30
CA GLY A 445 2.97 -5.79 3.60
C GLY A 445 3.32 -4.61 2.69
N ARG A 446 2.94 -3.38 3.06
CA ARG A 446 3.19 -2.17 2.26
C ARG A 446 3.82 -1.07 3.11
N HIS A 447 4.70 -0.26 2.50
CA HIS A 447 5.10 1.03 3.05
C HIS A 447 4.12 2.09 2.54
N PHE A 448 3.52 2.85 3.45
CA PHE A 448 2.70 4.01 3.09
C PHE A 448 3.51 5.29 3.27
N GLU A 449 3.49 6.15 2.26
CA GLU A 449 4.24 7.41 2.30
C GLU A 449 3.59 8.42 3.24
N LEU A 450 4.44 9.22 3.88
CA LEU A 450 4.05 10.42 4.61
C LEU A 450 4.85 11.59 4.04
N THR A 451 4.15 12.57 3.47
CA THR A 451 4.75 13.76 2.87
C THR A 451 4.08 15.02 3.40
N ALA A 452 4.61 16.20 3.04
CA ALA A 452 3.99 17.48 3.38
C ALA A 452 4.32 18.56 2.36
N PHE A 453 3.45 19.56 2.22
CA PHE A 453 3.79 20.85 1.62
C PHE A 453 4.24 21.83 2.72
N VAL A 454 5.33 22.56 2.47
CA VAL A 454 5.99 23.35 3.51
C VAL A 454 6.36 24.76 3.00
N PRO A 455 6.28 25.81 3.86
CA PRO A 455 6.27 27.20 3.41
C PRO A 455 7.64 27.71 2.96
N ALA A 456 7.63 28.74 2.12
CA ALA A 456 8.85 29.45 1.70
C ALA A 456 9.39 30.41 2.79
N ASP A 457 8.55 30.78 3.75
CA ASP A 457 8.78 31.87 4.70
C ASP A 457 9.56 31.43 5.97
N PRO A 458 10.81 31.89 6.21
CA PRO A 458 11.58 31.56 7.41
C PRO A 458 10.85 31.84 8.72
N ALA A 459 9.99 32.86 8.78
CA ALA A 459 9.20 33.17 9.96
C ALA A 459 8.18 32.07 10.24
N LYS A 460 7.46 31.60 9.21
CA LYS A 460 6.52 30.47 9.31
C LYS A 460 7.23 29.17 9.63
N ILE A 461 8.39 28.91 9.01
CA ILE A 461 9.24 27.75 9.34
C ILE A 461 9.62 27.80 10.83
N THR A 462 10.03 28.96 11.33
CA THR A 462 10.42 29.13 12.74
C THR A 462 9.23 28.92 13.68
N ALA A 463 8.06 29.44 13.31
CA ALA A 463 6.84 29.35 14.10
C ALA A 463 6.27 27.93 14.16
N GLY A 464 6.36 27.14 13.09
CA GLY A 464 5.61 25.88 12.97
C GLY A 464 6.42 24.59 12.86
N PHE A 465 7.72 24.63 12.53
CA PHE A 465 8.42 23.44 12.02
C PHE A 465 9.68 23.10 12.83
N GLU A 466 9.67 21.96 13.54
CA GLU A 466 10.86 21.34 14.12
C GLU A 466 11.55 20.45 13.08
N VAL A 467 12.18 21.11 12.10
CA VAL A 467 12.69 20.49 10.86
C VAL A 467 13.44 19.16 11.08
N PRO A 468 14.42 19.03 11.99
CA PRO A 468 15.11 17.75 12.18
C PRO A 468 14.21 16.59 12.60
N ALA A 469 13.25 16.83 13.51
CA ALA A 469 12.34 15.81 14.03
C ALA A 469 11.28 15.42 12.99
N LEU A 470 10.78 16.41 12.24
CA LEU A 470 9.84 16.21 11.14
C LEU A 470 10.45 15.35 10.03
N MET A 471 11.68 15.67 9.61
CA MET A 471 12.37 14.98 8.50
C MET A 471 12.71 13.52 8.79
N GLN A 472 12.70 13.08 10.05
CA GLN A 472 12.85 11.66 10.39
C GLN A 472 11.64 10.83 9.98
N ASN A 473 10.45 11.44 9.98
CA ASN A 473 9.17 10.76 9.80
C ASN A 473 8.60 10.95 8.38
N PHE A 474 8.95 12.04 7.71
CA PHE A 474 8.58 12.25 6.31
C PHE A 474 9.45 11.45 5.36
N ASP A 475 8.84 10.89 4.31
CA ASP A 475 9.54 10.31 3.17
C ASP A 475 10.23 11.42 2.36
N PHE A 476 9.50 12.48 2.06
CA PHE A 476 9.99 13.75 1.52
C PHE A 476 9.00 14.88 1.83
N VAL A 477 9.40 16.13 1.62
CA VAL A 477 8.51 17.29 1.66
C VAL A 477 8.61 18.08 0.36
N THR A 478 7.51 18.72 -0.02
CA THR A 478 7.45 19.64 -1.14
C THR A 478 7.54 21.07 -0.62
N VAL A 479 8.54 21.82 -1.09
CA VAL A 479 8.87 23.16 -0.59
C VAL A 479 8.23 24.19 -1.52
N GLN A 480 7.46 25.13 -0.96
CA GLN A 480 6.85 26.22 -1.72
C GLN A 480 7.91 27.00 -2.51
N GLY A 481 7.87 26.91 -3.84
CA GLY A 481 8.76 27.62 -4.77
C GLY A 481 8.01 28.52 -5.75
N TYR A 482 6.75 28.81 -5.44
CA TYR A 482 5.83 29.70 -6.14
C TYR A 482 5.05 30.53 -5.11
N ASP A 483 4.19 31.42 -5.57
CA ASP A 483 3.43 32.34 -4.70
C ASP A 483 4.30 33.27 -3.86
N LEU A 484 5.52 33.51 -4.33
CA LEU A 484 6.47 34.40 -3.65
C LEU A 484 6.00 35.86 -3.73
N TYR A 485 5.30 36.20 -4.82
CA TYR A 485 4.70 37.51 -5.06
C TYR A 485 3.42 37.35 -5.88
N GLY A 486 2.41 38.18 -5.59
CA GLY A 486 1.11 38.13 -6.26
C GLY A 486 0.30 39.40 -6.04
N ALA A 487 -0.90 39.45 -6.61
CA ALA A 487 -1.77 40.62 -6.59
C ALA A 487 -2.38 40.97 -5.21
N TRP A 488 -2.08 40.21 -4.16
CA TRP A 488 -2.28 40.63 -2.77
C TRP A 488 -1.36 41.79 -2.37
N GLY A 489 -0.28 42.02 -3.11
CA GLY A 489 0.57 43.20 -3.02
C GLY A 489 0.57 43.99 -4.34
N PRO A 490 0.73 45.32 -4.30
CA PRO A 490 0.66 46.13 -5.51
C PRO A 490 1.94 46.04 -6.35
N GLN A 491 3.07 45.66 -5.77
CA GLN A 491 4.36 45.60 -6.47
C GLN A 491 4.44 44.32 -7.32
N THR A 492 4.62 44.49 -8.63
CA THR A 492 4.94 43.41 -9.55
C THR A 492 6.33 42.83 -9.26
N ASN A 493 6.42 41.51 -9.29
CA ASN A 493 7.68 40.79 -9.14
C ASN A 493 7.51 39.39 -9.75
N HIS A 494 8.59 38.65 -9.83
CA HIS A 494 8.57 37.24 -10.21
C HIS A 494 7.84 36.44 -9.13
N GLN A 495 6.97 35.51 -9.50
CA GLN A 495 6.19 34.74 -8.53
C GLN A 495 6.85 33.42 -8.12
N ALA A 496 7.83 32.95 -8.91
CA ALA A 496 8.47 31.65 -8.76
C ALA A 496 9.96 31.66 -9.14
N GLN A 497 10.68 32.76 -8.91
CA GLN A 497 12.12 32.87 -9.17
C GLN A 497 12.95 31.94 -8.28
N ILE A 498 14.10 31.48 -8.79
CA ILE A 498 15.06 30.69 -8.00
C ILE A 498 15.96 31.59 -7.17
N TYR A 499 16.37 32.74 -7.68
CA TYR A 499 17.22 33.69 -6.98
C TYR A 499 16.56 35.06 -6.88
N SER A 500 16.88 35.82 -5.84
CA SER A 500 16.52 37.24 -5.74
C SER A 500 17.76 38.09 -6.03
N PRO A 501 17.83 38.77 -7.19
CA PRO A 501 18.99 39.57 -7.56
C PRO A 501 19.09 40.86 -6.74
N PRO A 502 20.27 41.49 -6.63
CA PRO A 502 20.46 42.74 -5.88
C PRO A 502 19.55 43.90 -6.31
N GLY A 503 19.06 43.88 -7.55
CA GLY A 503 18.15 44.89 -8.10
C GLY A 503 16.67 44.71 -7.72
N ASP A 504 16.30 43.62 -7.04
CA ASP A 504 14.96 43.47 -6.48
C ASP A 504 14.73 44.58 -5.44
N PRO A 505 13.64 45.37 -5.48
CA PRO A 505 13.39 46.42 -4.48
C PRO A 505 12.56 45.94 -3.28
N SER A 506 12.10 44.69 -3.27
CA SER A 506 11.24 44.14 -2.22
C SER A 506 11.92 44.15 -0.84
N PRO A 507 11.22 44.47 0.26
CA PRO A 507 11.82 44.46 1.59
C PRO A 507 12.32 43.06 1.97
N THR A 508 11.55 42.04 1.64
CA THR A 508 11.95 40.63 1.78
C THR A 508 12.29 40.06 0.41
N LYS A 509 13.41 39.33 0.34
CA LYS A 509 13.96 38.75 -0.89
C LYS A 509 13.50 37.31 -1.07
N TRP A 510 12.21 37.13 -1.34
CA TRP A 510 11.63 35.80 -1.53
C TRP A 510 12.23 35.13 -2.78
N SER A 511 12.60 33.86 -2.65
CA SER A 511 13.12 33.04 -3.76
C SER A 511 13.07 31.56 -3.40
N GLY A 512 13.04 30.69 -4.42
CA GLY A 512 13.14 29.24 -4.22
C GLY A 512 14.45 28.83 -3.53
N ASP A 513 15.57 29.49 -3.82
CA ASP A 513 16.85 29.21 -3.17
C ASP A 513 16.88 29.60 -1.69
N LEU A 514 16.24 30.73 -1.33
CA LEU A 514 16.05 31.09 0.08
C LEU A 514 15.28 29.99 0.81
N ALA A 515 14.11 29.59 0.28
CA ALA A 515 13.25 28.59 0.91
C ALA A 515 14.00 27.25 1.11
N VAL A 516 14.65 26.74 0.07
CA VAL A 516 15.44 25.50 0.14
C VAL A 516 16.58 25.60 1.15
N ASN A 517 17.34 26.69 1.13
CA ASN A 517 18.49 26.84 2.02
C ASN A 517 18.07 27.00 3.49
N GLU A 518 16.91 27.58 3.79
CA GLU A 518 16.37 27.63 5.16
C GLU A 518 16.15 26.23 5.74
N TYR A 519 15.57 25.31 4.97
CA TYR A 519 15.39 23.93 5.43
C TYR A 519 16.72 23.22 5.62
N ILE A 520 17.67 23.37 4.67
CA ILE A 520 19.00 22.78 4.78
C ILE A 520 19.75 23.32 6.01
N ALA A 521 19.72 24.64 6.23
CA ALA A 521 20.37 25.28 7.38
C ALA A 521 19.78 24.81 8.72
N ARG A 522 18.51 24.39 8.72
CA ARG A 522 17.81 23.81 9.88
C ARG A 522 17.94 22.29 9.99
N GLY A 523 18.74 21.65 9.14
CA GLY A 523 19.08 20.24 9.22
C GLY A 523 18.25 19.29 8.37
N ALA A 524 17.44 19.79 7.41
CA ALA A 524 16.77 18.91 6.46
C ALA A 524 17.78 18.28 5.48
N PRO A 525 17.70 16.97 5.22
CA PRO A 525 18.47 16.36 4.14
C PRO A 525 18.01 16.94 2.79
N ALA A 526 18.94 17.46 1.99
CA ALA A 526 18.63 18.01 0.67
C ALA A 526 17.83 17.02 -0.22
N SER A 527 18.18 15.73 -0.16
CA SER A 527 17.50 14.66 -0.90
C SER A 527 16.04 14.41 -0.49
N LYS A 528 15.56 14.98 0.61
CA LYS A 528 14.15 14.97 1.03
C LYS A 528 13.38 16.23 0.63
N LEU A 529 14.04 17.24 0.08
CA LEU A 529 13.40 18.48 -0.35
C LEU A 529 13.03 18.40 -1.83
N VAL A 530 11.75 18.51 -2.14
CA VAL A 530 11.20 18.52 -3.50
C VAL A 530 10.75 19.95 -3.81
N LEU A 531 11.32 20.60 -4.82
CA LEU A 531 11.02 22.00 -5.09
C LEU A 531 9.66 22.16 -5.79
N GLY A 532 8.76 22.96 -5.23
CA GLY A 532 7.49 23.34 -5.83
C GLY A 532 7.69 24.29 -7.02
N VAL A 533 6.99 24.04 -8.13
CA VAL A 533 6.98 24.84 -9.35
C VAL A 533 5.54 25.04 -9.85
N PRO A 534 5.20 26.21 -10.44
CA PRO A 534 3.84 26.48 -10.85
C PRO A 534 3.58 26.06 -12.31
N ALA A 535 2.39 25.54 -12.57
CA ALA A 535 1.76 25.43 -13.89
C ALA A 535 0.80 26.62 -14.16
N PHE A 536 1.04 27.75 -13.50
CA PHE A 536 0.23 28.96 -13.60
C PHE A 536 1.11 30.19 -13.44
N GLY A 537 0.55 31.36 -13.72
CA GLY A 537 1.16 32.66 -13.50
C GLY A 537 0.38 33.52 -12.51
N ARG A 538 1.09 34.48 -11.92
CA ARG A 538 0.49 35.57 -11.13
C ARG A 538 0.52 36.87 -11.91
N GLY A 539 -0.59 37.60 -11.87
CA GLY A 539 -0.87 38.70 -12.78
C GLY A 539 -1.35 39.98 -12.12
N TRP A 540 -0.88 41.11 -12.65
CA TRP A 540 -1.25 42.45 -12.22
C TRP A 540 -1.71 43.30 -13.41
N ALA A 541 -2.65 44.20 -13.16
CA ALA A 541 -3.17 45.17 -14.13
C ALA A 541 -2.85 46.62 -13.72
N GLY A 542 -2.95 47.53 -14.69
CA GLY A 542 -2.61 48.94 -14.50
C GLY A 542 -1.12 49.16 -14.25
N VAL A 543 -0.28 48.29 -14.80
CA VAL A 543 1.17 48.28 -14.58
C VAL A 543 1.86 49.21 -15.59
N PRO A 544 2.61 50.24 -15.14
CA PRO A 544 3.41 51.10 -16.01
C PRO A 544 4.40 50.33 -16.90
N ALA A 545 4.70 50.85 -18.09
CA ALA A 545 5.63 50.19 -19.03
C ALA A 545 7.11 50.34 -18.66
N THR A 546 7.42 51.16 -17.65
CA THR A 546 8.78 51.31 -17.11
C THR A 546 9.33 49.96 -16.70
N ASN A 547 10.58 49.68 -17.08
CA ASN A 547 11.23 48.38 -16.85
C ASN A 547 10.39 47.19 -17.37
N ASN A 548 9.62 47.39 -18.44
CA ASN A 548 8.72 46.39 -19.02
C ASN A 548 7.74 45.81 -17.99
N GLY A 549 7.28 46.66 -17.06
CA GLY A 549 6.35 46.28 -16.00
C GLY A 549 6.98 45.58 -14.80
N LEU A 550 8.26 45.20 -14.82
CA LEU A 550 8.91 44.56 -13.68
C LEU A 550 9.22 45.58 -12.57
N TYR A 551 8.89 45.24 -11.32
CA TYR A 551 9.07 46.08 -10.13
C TYR A 551 8.26 47.38 -10.13
N GLN A 552 7.17 47.41 -10.91
CA GLN A 552 6.25 48.53 -10.94
C GLN A 552 5.07 48.31 -9.99
N THR A 553 4.49 49.42 -9.54
CA THR A 553 3.25 49.43 -8.77
C THR A 553 2.04 49.28 -9.70
N SER A 554 1.24 48.25 -9.45
CA SER A 554 -0.02 47.96 -10.13
C SER A 554 -1.22 48.66 -9.46
N THR A 555 -2.36 48.64 -10.14
CA THR A 555 -3.64 49.11 -9.57
C THR A 555 -4.56 47.96 -9.16
N GLY A 556 -4.16 46.71 -9.36
CA GLY A 556 -4.95 45.54 -9.00
C GLY A 556 -4.53 44.26 -9.74
N ALA A 557 -5.28 43.20 -9.51
CA ALA A 557 -5.09 41.91 -10.16
C ALA A 557 -5.43 41.95 -11.66
N ALA A 558 -4.64 41.26 -12.49
CA ALA A 558 -4.99 41.08 -13.91
C ALA A 558 -6.19 40.13 -14.08
N PRO A 559 -7.01 40.28 -15.12
CA PRO A 559 -8.11 39.35 -15.37
C PRO A 559 -7.55 37.98 -15.79
N GLY A 560 -7.87 36.97 -14.99
CA GLY A 560 -7.58 35.54 -15.23
C GLY A 560 -8.85 34.76 -15.54
N THR A 561 -8.70 33.56 -16.09
CA THR A 561 -9.84 32.73 -16.55
C THR A 561 -10.77 32.29 -15.41
N TYR A 562 -10.19 31.84 -14.28
CA TYR A 562 -10.96 31.33 -13.14
C TYR A 562 -10.94 32.27 -11.93
N GLU A 563 -9.84 33.00 -11.74
CA GLU A 563 -9.66 33.91 -10.63
C GLU A 563 -8.84 35.13 -11.06
N PRO A 564 -9.20 36.37 -10.64
CA PRO A 564 -8.37 37.53 -10.88
C PRO A 564 -6.95 37.36 -10.29
N GLY A 565 -5.95 37.62 -11.11
CA GLY A 565 -4.53 37.59 -10.74
C GLY A 565 -3.87 36.22 -10.86
N ILE A 566 -4.59 35.22 -11.36
CA ILE A 566 -4.09 33.86 -11.62
C ILE A 566 -4.49 33.45 -13.03
N GLU A 567 -3.56 32.90 -13.79
CA GLU A 567 -3.85 32.36 -15.13
C GLU A 567 -3.02 31.12 -15.40
N ASP A 568 -3.62 30.11 -16.02
CA ASP A 568 -2.96 28.85 -16.32
C ASP A 568 -1.83 29.04 -17.34
N TYR A 569 -0.77 28.22 -17.22
CA TYR A 569 0.33 28.23 -18.17
C TYR A 569 -0.16 27.98 -19.60
N ASP A 570 -1.14 27.09 -19.78
CA ASP A 570 -1.72 26.77 -21.08
C ASP A 570 -2.32 27.97 -21.82
N VAL A 571 -2.82 28.94 -21.06
CA VAL A 571 -3.30 30.22 -21.61
C VAL A 571 -2.12 31.18 -21.80
N LEU A 572 -1.25 31.34 -20.79
CA LEU A 572 -0.16 32.31 -20.79
C LEU A 572 0.88 32.06 -21.90
N LYS A 573 1.20 30.79 -22.20
CA LYS A 573 2.16 30.44 -23.25
C LYS A 573 1.76 30.97 -24.62
N ASN A 574 0.45 31.12 -24.86
CA ASN A 574 -0.11 31.64 -26.11
C ASN A 574 -0.64 33.09 -26.00
N ARG A 575 -0.64 33.68 -24.81
CA ARG A 575 -1.17 35.03 -24.59
C ARG A 575 -0.37 36.09 -25.38
N PRO A 576 -1.01 37.03 -26.09
CA PRO A 576 -0.31 38.08 -26.82
C PRO A 576 0.48 39.02 -25.90
N GLY A 577 1.67 39.41 -26.34
CA GLY A 577 2.54 40.33 -25.60
C GLY A 577 4.01 39.97 -25.72
N THR A 578 4.85 40.80 -25.11
CA THR A 578 6.30 40.60 -25.12
C THR A 578 6.71 39.81 -23.88
N ARG A 579 7.47 38.74 -24.11
CA ARG A 579 8.06 37.91 -23.05
C ARG A 579 9.47 38.40 -22.78
N TYR A 580 9.81 38.54 -21.51
CA TYR A 580 11.10 39.01 -21.04
C TYR A 580 11.67 38.01 -20.05
N THR A 581 12.99 37.85 -20.06
CA THR A 581 13.70 36.92 -19.18
C THR A 581 14.59 37.68 -18.22
N ASP A 582 14.59 37.28 -16.95
CA ASP A 582 15.53 37.71 -15.94
C ASP A 582 16.47 36.55 -15.63
N SER A 583 17.65 36.56 -16.27
CA SER A 583 18.64 35.49 -16.09
C SER A 583 19.25 35.47 -14.69
N ALA A 584 19.28 36.59 -13.98
CA ALA A 584 19.83 36.67 -12.63
C ALA A 584 18.86 36.08 -11.60
N ALA A 585 17.56 36.25 -11.81
CA ALA A 585 16.52 35.62 -10.99
C ALA A 585 16.17 34.19 -11.44
N MET A 586 16.53 33.81 -12.67
CA MET A 586 16.03 32.62 -13.38
C MET A 586 14.50 32.63 -13.51
N ALA A 587 13.97 33.73 -14.04
CA ALA A 587 12.52 33.94 -14.17
C ALA A 587 12.14 34.48 -15.55
N ILE A 588 10.87 34.29 -15.91
CA ILE A 588 10.25 34.86 -17.11
C ILE A 588 8.99 35.63 -16.72
N TRP A 589 8.68 36.68 -17.48
CA TRP A 589 7.39 37.34 -17.41
C TRP A 589 6.90 37.80 -18.79
N LEU A 590 5.59 37.99 -18.89
CA LEU A 590 4.90 38.56 -20.02
C LEU A 590 4.41 39.95 -19.65
N TYR A 591 4.68 40.95 -20.50
CA TYR A 591 4.11 42.28 -20.37
C TYR A 591 3.36 42.70 -21.64
N SER A 592 2.14 43.18 -21.48
CA SER A 592 1.29 43.64 -22.58
C SER A 592 0.16 44.52 -22.08
N ASN A 593 -0.07 45.68 -22.71
CA ASN A 593 -1.22 46.54 -22.46
C ASN A 593 -1.48 46.83 -20.97
N GLY A 594 -0.42 47.14 -20.21
CA GLY A 594 -0.52 47.41 -18.78
C GLY A 594 -0.80 46.19 -17.90
N GLN A 595 -0.67 44.98 -18.42
CA GLN A 595 -0.70 43.74 -17.65
C GLN A 595 0.69 43.14 -17.56
N PHE A 596 1.06 42.69 -16.37
CA PHE A 596 2.28 41.94 -16.07
C PHE A 596 1.89 40.56 -15.58
N TRP A 597 2.48 39.50 -16.14
CA TRP A 597 2.28 38.12 -15.74
C TRP A 597 3.62 37.45 -15.51
N SER A 598 3.92 37.06 -14.26
CA SER A 598 5.06 36.19 -13.96
C SER A 598 4.60 34.74 -13.91
N TYR A 599 5.33 33.84 -14.58
CA TYR A 599 4.99 32.42 -14.70
C TYR A 599 6.26 31.62 -15.03
N ASP A 600 6.14 30.29 -15.17
CA ASP A 600 7.21 29.44 -15.69
C ASP A 600 6.89 28.94 -17.09
N ASP A 601 7.92 28.81 -17.93
CA ASP A 601 7.85 28.12 -19.22
C ASP A 601 8.79 26.91 -19.24
N VAL A 602 8.83 26.19 -20.36
CA VAL A 602 9.70 25.02 -20.54
C VAL A 602 11.18 25.34 -20.26
N THR A 603 11.64 26.56 -20.60
CA THR A 603 13.03 26.96 -20.40
C THR A 603 13.31 27.22 -18.93
N THR A 604 12.47 27.99 -18.23
CA THR A 604 12.64 28.21 -16.79
C THR A 604 12.48 26.90 -16.03
N MET A 605 11.54 26.03 -16.41
CA MET A 605 11.35 24.71 -15.82
C MET A 605 12.62 23.85 -15.94
N THR A 606 13.22 23.78 -17.13
CA THR A 606 14.48 23.07 -17.38
C THR A 606 15.64 23.62 -16.53
N ASN A 607 15.71 24.95 -16.41
CA ASN A 607 16.71 25.62 -15.56
C ASN A 607 16.52 25.27 -14.08
N LYS A 608 15.28 25.20 -13.60
CA LYS A 608 14.96 24.74 -12.24
C LYS A 608 15.36 23.28 -12.02
N MET A 609 15.19 22.41 -13.01
CA MET A 609 15.67 21.03 -12.90
C MET A 609 17.20 20.98 -12.79
N THR A 610 17.92 21.84 -13.51
CA THR A 610 19.38 21.98 -13.34
C THR A 610 19.75 22.45 -11.93
N TYR A 611 19.02 23.41 -11.37
CA TYR A 611 19.18 23.85 -9.98
C TYR A 611 18.96 22.70 -8.99
N ILE A 612 17.87 21.94 -9.13
CA ILE A 612 17.54 20.76 -8.30
C ILE A 612 18.69 19.75 -8.31
N LYS A 613 19.22 19.42 -9.49
CA LYS A 613 20.38 18.51 -9.62
C LYS A 613 21.63 19.08 -8.95
N GLY A 614 21.92 20.37 -9.17
CA GLY A 614 23.08 21.04 -8.59
C GLY A 614 23.05 21.10 -7.06
N LYS A 615 21.87 21.29 -6.47
CA LYS A 615 21.63 21.31 -5.02
C LYS A 615 21.40 19.92 -4.43
N LYS A 616 21.40 18.86 -5.24
CA LYS A 616 21.14 17.47 -4.85
C LYS A 616 19.81 17.32 -4.11
N LEU A 617 18.79 18.03 -4.61
CA LEU A 617 17.44 17.99 -4.06
C LEU A 617 16.74 16.68 -4.42
N GLY A 618 15.65 16.38 -3.72
CA GLY A 618 14.83 15.19 -3.93
C GLY A 618 14.03 15.19 -5.23
N GLY A 619 13.75 16.35 -5.84
CA GLY A 619 13.05 16.46 -7.12
C GLY A 619 12.21 17.73 -7.27
N ALA A 620 11.14 17.66 -8.07
CA ALA A 620 10.19 18.73 -8.32
C ALA A 620 8.73 18.33 -8.07
N MET A 621 7.92 19.30 -7.65
CA MET A 621 6.47 19.19 -7.50
C MET A 621 5.78 20.28 -8.31
N ILE A 622 4.81 19.95 -9.15
CA ILE A 622 4.06 20.91 -9.97
C ILE A 622 2.65 21.15 -9.42
N TRP A 623 2.32 22.43 -9.21
CA TRP A 623 0.97 22.90 -8.86
C TRP A 623 0.38 23.76 -9.99
N SER A 624 -0.78 23.43 -10.56
CA SER A 624 -1.45 22.12 -10.54
C SER A 624 -1.60 21.60 -11.97
N LEU A 625 -1.77 20.29 -12.11
CA LEU A 625 -1.74 19.61 -13.40
C LEU A 625 -2.80 20.13 -14.37
N ASP A 626 -3.90 20.68 -13.87
CA ASP A 626 -4.98 21.26 -14.68
C ASP A 626 -4.61 22.58 -15.38
N GLY A 627 -3.47 23.19 -15.06
CA GLY A 627 -2.94 24.37 -15.76
C GLY A 627 -1.87 24.08 -16.83
N ASP A 628 -1.50 22.80 -17.02
CA ASP A 628 -0.46 22.33 -17.94
C ASP A 628 -1.00 21.33 -18.97
N ASP A 629 -0.65 21.51 -20.24
CA ASP A 629 -0.96 20.59 -21.33
C ASP A 629 -0.02 19.37 -21.39
N GLY A 630 0.80 19.19 -20.36
CA GLY A 630 1.82 18.16 -20.22
C GLY A 630 3.21 18.64 -20.62
N THR A 631 3.37 19.83 -21.20
CA THR A 631 4.69 20.30 -21.65
C THR A 631 5.61 20.70 -20.49
N LEU A 632 5.08 21.31 -19.42
CA LEU A 632 5.88 21.59 -18.23
C LEU A 632 6.20 20.31 -17.46
N THR A 633 5.22 19.41 -17.33
CA THR A 633 5.43 18.10 -16.70
C THR A 633 6.50 17.28 -17.44
N ASN A 634 6.49 17.30 -18.77
CA ASN A 634 7.53 16.65 -19.57
C ASN A 634 8.90 17.31 -19.41
N ALA A 635 8.96 18.65 -19.32
CA ALA A 635 10.20 19.36 -19.06
C ALA A 635 10.81 18.99 -17.69
N ILE A 636 9.97 18.77 -16.67
CA ILE A 636 10.40 18.24 -15.37
C ILE A 636 11.01 16.85 -15.52
N ASP A 637 10.33 15.94 -16.22
CA ASP A 637 10.83 14.58 -16.44
C ASP A 637 12.16 14.57 -17.19
N LEU A 638 12.24 15.20 -18.36
CA LEU A 638 13.47 15.27 -19.14
C LEU A 638 14.62 15.93 -18.38
N GLY A 639 14.33 16.98 -17.60
CA GLY A 639 15.33 17.69 -16.82
C GLY A 639 15.89 16.87 -15.64
N LEU A 640 15.14 15.88 -15.15
CA LEU A 640 15.49 15.05 -13.99
C LEU A 640 15.83 13.59 -14.36
N ARG A 641 15.90 13.24 -15.65
CA ARG A 641 16.43 11.95 -16.09
C ARG A 641 17.94 11.83 -15.91
#